data_AF-A0A482XG56-F1
#
_entry.id   AF-A0A482XG56-F1
#
_cell.length_a   1.000
_cell.length_b   1.000
_cell.length_c   1.000
_cell.angle_alpha   90.00
_cell.angle_beta   90.00
_cell.angle_gamma   90.00
#
_symmetry.space_group_name_H-M   'P 1'
#
loop_
_entity.id
_entity.type
_entity.pdbx_description
1 polymer ?
#
loop_
_entity_poly.entity_id
_entity_poly.type
_entity_poly.pdbx_seq_one_letter_code
_entity_poly.pdbx_strand_id
1 'polypeptide(L)'
;MFESVYTQKKHRFLRPGENPTWEEDRTDLDTNEKTKFVYNANISLSLELQRQRLPIFHCRNQLLYLLENYQTVVLVGETGCGKSTQIPQYLLESGWCQDGKVVGVTEPRRVAAITLATRVAEETQSELGGHVVGYCVRFNECFEPRQTKIKYMTEGILMREMMADPLLRAYSVIVVDEVHERTLNTDIILGLLKKIIRKRRDLRIIVTSATVDAEKLKEFFNHNKGKQKDSAVIMSVEGKLYPVEIFFAKEPVPDYVLSAVNVVLEIHAKEDNGDILVFLTGMDEVGRAVSALKDAAADGRKSFKSRDELMVLPMYGSLSNNDQLMVFKRTPKNCRKVVVATNIAETSITIPGIVYVVDCGFVKTRFLNSKTGFDTLTVVPVSKAAAEQRAGRAGRLRPGKVYRLYTEADFDRLPSSSPAEMQRCSLSAAVLQLKALGIDNVLRFAFPSPPPARNLLLALELLCALGALGHSDATLTRPLGLQMAEFPLSPLHAKALIASGSVGGATDGNFGMLQAPERTCEVASRGGRVRHAEQRQAEEGDLLTWLNVFAAYSKVPEKESKAWCGRYYINHRAVRRTLEIKGHLLNILKKFDIAVVSCGGDGDRVRKAITAGFFPNAAYLHHSGSYHSVRGDLPMRVDPSSVLYNQSPHKWLVFCELVHTDQMYMKDCVAVEQEWLLTTAPHFYHVDYKMN
;
A
#
# COMPACT_ATOMS: atom_id res chain seq x y z
N MET A 1 -8.57 16.99 -60.30
CA MET A 1 -9.30 15.72 -60.05
C MET A 1 -8.26 14.69 -59.61
N PHE A 2 -8.04 14.53 -58.30
CA PHE A 2 -7.42 13.36 -57.65
C PHE A 2 -7.42 13.68 -56.14
N GLU A 3 -8.59 13.52 -55.52
CA GLU A 3 -8.70 13.37 -54.07
C GLU A 3 -8.09 12.01 -53.69
N SER A 4 -7.03 12.00 -52.89
CA SER A 4 -6.62 10.79 -52.18
C SER A 4 -7.15 10.85 -50.75
N VAL A 5 -8.12 9.98 -50.51
CA VAL A 5 -8.81 9.80 -49.24
C VAL A 5 -7.84 9.16 -48.24
N TYR A 6 -7.12 9.96 -47.48
CA TYR A 6 -6.58 9.55 -46.18
C TYR A 6 -7.66 9.72 -45.12
N THR A 7 -8.62 8.80 -45.07
CA THR A 7 -9.47 8.65 -43.89
C THR A 7 -8.60 8.16 -42.73
N GLN A 8 -8.13 9.08 -41.89
CA GLN A 8 -7.75 8.77 -40.51
C GLN A 8 -8.93 8.04 -39.87
N LYS A 9 -8.79 6.75 -39.55
CA LYS A 9 -9.74 6.03 -38.71
C LYS A 9 -9.69 6.69 -37.33
N LYS A 10 -10.65 7.57 -37.03
CA LYS A 10 -10.89 8.08 -35.68
C LYS A 10 -11.23 6.90 -34.78
N HIS A 11 -10.35 6.57 -33.83
CA HIS A 11 -10.55 5.46 -32.92
C HIS A 11 -11.48 5.92 -31.78
N ARG A 12 -12.77 5.59 -31.90
CA ARG A 12 -13.84 5.94 -30.95
C ARG A 12 -14.09 4.81 -29.95
N PHE A 13 -14.54 5.16 -28.74
CA PHE A 13 -15.03 4.24 -27.70
C PHE A 13 -16.03 3.19 -28.25
N LEU A 14 -15.84 1.91 -27.90
CA LEU A 14 -16.59 0.75 -28.45
C LEU A 14 -17.73 0.30 -27.52
N ARG A 15 -18.89 -0.05 -28.09
CA ARG A 15 -20.13 -0.43 -27.38
C ARG A 15 -20.06 -1.80 -26.65
N PRO A 16 -20.55 -1.92 -25.41
CA PRO A 16 -20.82 -3.20 -24.73
C PRO A 16 -22.28 -3.72 -24.87
N GLY A 17 -22.46 -5.05 -24.99
CA GLY A 17 -23.73 -5.82 -24.98
C GLY A 17 -23.48 -7.23 -25.59
N GLU A 18 -23.91 -8.39 -25.07
CA GLU A 18 -25.09 -8.81 -24.26
C GLU A 18 -24.73 -9.76 -23.08
N ASN A 19 -25.72 -10.03 -22.20
CA ASN A 19 -25.67 -10.78 -20.92
C ASN A 19 -25.17 -12.24 -20.99
N PRO A 20 -24.69 -12.78 -19.85
CA PRO A 20 -25.30 -14.01 -19.35
C PRO A 20 -25.72 -13.93 -17.87
N THR A 21 -26.78 -14.66 -17.59
CA THR A 21 -27.34 -15.05 -16.29
C THR A 21 -26.27 -15.56 -15.32
N TRP A 22 -26.34 -15.10 -14.08
CA TRP A 22 -25.48 -15.52 -12.98
C TRP A 22 -26.10 -16.77 -12.32
N GLU A 23 -25.41 -17.90 -12.43
CA GLU A 23 -25.53 -18.98 -11.45
C GLU A 23 -24.27 -18.93 -10.56
N GLU A 24 -24.50 -18.88 -9.25
CA GLU A 24 -23.48 -19.11 -8.23
C GLU A 24 -22.95 -20.54 -8.39
N ASP A 25 -21.65 -20.71 -8.67
CA ASP A 25 -20.81 -21.56 -7.82
C ASP A 25 -19.30 -21.54 -8.16
N ARG A 26 -18.54 -21.78 -7.10
CA ARG A 26 -17.13 -22.23 -7.00
C ARG A 26 -15.99 -21.24 -7.29
N THR A 27 -15.43 -20.79 -6.18
CA THR A 27 -14.12 -20.20 -5.99
C THR A 27 -12.98 -21.10 -6.47
N ASP A 28 -12.63 -21.02 -7.75
CA ASP A 28 -11.34 -21.49 -8.24
C ASP A 28 -10.34 -20.32 -8.22
N LEU A 29 -9.94 -19.94 -7.01
CA LEU A 29 -8.54 -19.61 -6.78
C LEU A 29 -7.82 -20.95 -6.84
N ASP A 30 -6.78 -21.05 -7.67
CA ASP A 30 -5.80 -22.12 -7.62
C ASP A 30 -5.36 -22.34 -6.16
N THR A 31 -6.04 -23.26 -5.49
CA THR A 31 -5.66 -23.84 -4.20
C THR A 31 -4.51 -24.84 -4.40
N ASN A 32 -4.05 -25.02 -5.65
CA ASN A 32 -3.03 -25.98 -6.04
C ASN A 32 -1.62 -25.41 -6.28
N GLU A 33 -1.35 -24.11 -6.12
CA GLU A 33 0.03 -23.68 -5.82
C GLU A 33 0.24 -23.66 -4.31
N LYS A 34 0.29 -24.86 -3.71
CA LYS A 34 0.84 -25.08 -2.36
C LYS A 34 2.30 -24.65 -2.32
N THR A 35 2.60 -23.37 -2.14
CA THR A 35 3.91 -22.95 -1.63
C THR A 35 3.76 -21.92 -0.52
N LYS A 36 3.42 -22.46 0.64
CA LYS A 36 3.48 -21.85 1.98
C LYS A 36 4.94 -21.54 2.32
N PHE A 37 5.51 -20.46 1.82
CA PHE A 37 6.84 -20.05 2.25
C PHE A 37 6.78 -19.00 3.36
N VAL A 38 6.78 -19.47 4.61
CA VAL A 38 7.17 -18.68 5.77
C VAL A 38 8.58 -19.15 6.15
N TYR A 39 9.59 -18.28 6.05
CA TYR A 39 10.95 -18.68 6.41
C TYR A 39 11.01 -19.09 7.88
N ASN A 40 11.45 -20.31 8.12
CA ASN A 40 11.66 -20.83 9.45
C ASN A 40 13.04 -21.50 9.50
N ALA A 41 13.98 -20.87 10.20
CA ALA A 41 15.33 -21.39 10.38
C ALA A 41 15.33 -22.75 11.10
N ASN A 42 14.29 -23.03 11.89
CA ASN A 42 14.12 -24.23 12.71
C ASN A 42 13.17 -25.27 12.08
N ILE A 43 12.90 -25.19 10.76
CA ILE A 43 11.89 -26.06 10.10
C ILE A 43 12.12 -27.57 10.29
N SER A 44 13.36 -27.99 10.56
CA SER A 44 13.74 -29.39 10.83
C SER A 44 13.36 -29.87 12.23
N LEU A 45 12.98 -28.96 13.14
CA LEU A 45 12.55 -29.28 14.50
C LEU A 45 11.03 -29.47 14.52
N SER A 46 10.51 -30.15 15.55
CA SER A 46 9.06 -30.18 15.78
C SER A 46 8.52 -28.76 16.00
N LEU A 47 7.27 -28.49 15.61
CA LEU A 47 6.65 -27.16 15.75
C LEU A 47 6.75 -26.62 17.18
N GLU A 48 6.59 -27.49 18.18
CA GLU A 48 6.72 -27.12 19.59
C GLU A 48 8.14 -26.62 19.93
N LEU A 49 9.18 -27.33 19.48
CA LEU A 49 10.56 -26.95 19.75
C LEU A 49 10.98 -25.69 18.98
N GLN A 50 10.36 -25.44 17.82
CA GLN A 50 10.50 -24.17 17.09
C GLN A 50 9.93 -23.01 17.91
N ARG A 51 8.73 -23.18 18.49
CA ARG A 51 8.07 -22.17 19.33
C ARG A 51 8.89 -21.84 20.58
N GLN A 52 9.44 -22.87 21.25
CA GLN A 52 10.25 -22.71 22.46
C GLN A 52 11.57 -21.95 22.23
N ARG A 53 12.12 -21.97 21.01
CA ARG A 53 13.36 -21.27 20.66
C ARG A 53 13.16 -19.78 20.35
N LEU A 54 11.93 -19.31 20.20
CA LEU A 54 11.65 -17.91 19.93
C LEU A 54 11.89 -17.08 21.20
N PRO A 55 12.55 -15.91 21.13
CA PRO A 55 12.82 -15.07 22.30
C PRO A 55 11.59 -14.73 23.14
N ILE A 56 10.44 -14.53 22.50
CA ILE A 56 9.16 -14.23 23.18
C ILE A 56 8.70 -15.35 24.13
N PHE A 57 9.17 -16.59 23.93
CA PHE A 57 8.74 -17.74 24.73
C PHE A 57 9.08 -17.58 26.22
N HIS A 58 10.30 -17.11 26.52
CA HIS A 58 10.75 -16.86 27.90
C HIS A 58 9.93 -15.76 28.59
N CYS A 59 9.30 -14.91 27.80
CA CYS A 59 8.52 -13.76 28.22
C CYS A 59 7.02 -14.05 28.40
N ARG A 60 6.54 -15.28 28.13
CA ARG A 60 5.11 -15.64 28.13
C ARG A 60 4.39 -15.28 29.42
N ASN A 61 4.91 -15.73 30.56
CA ASN A 61 4.24 -15.52 31.86
C ASN A 61 4.25 -14.06 32.27
N GLN A 62 5.34 -13.35 31.98
CA GLN A 62 5.44 -11.91 32.23
C GLN A 62 4.40 -11.14 31.40
N LEU A 63 4.24 -11.47 30.11
CA LEU A 63 3.24 -10.84 29.25
C LEU A 63 1.82 -11.04 29.79
N LEU A 64 1.46 -12.27 30.15
CA LEU A 64 0.13 -12.58 30.69
C LEU A 64 -0.14 -11.85 32.01
N TYR A 65 0.83 -11.83 32.93
CA TYR A 65 0.75 -11.07 34.17
C TYR A 65 0.54 -9.57 33.90
N LEU A 66 1.26 -8.99 32.94
CA LEU A 66 1.11 -7.57 32.60
C LEU A 66 -0.27 -7.29 31.99
N LEU A 67 -0.84 -8.18 31.19
CA LEU A 67 -2.19 -8.00 30.62
C LEU A 67 -3.32 -8.11 31.63
N GLU A 68 -3.14 -8.90 32.69
CA GLU A 68 -4.08 -8.93 33.81
C GLU A 68 -4.05 -7.61 34.59
N ASN A 69 -2.84 -7.04 34.78
CA ASN A 69 -2.61 -5.88 35.64
C ASN A 69 -2.73 -4.51 34.95
N TYR A 70 -2.52 -4.45 33.64
CA TYR A 70 -2.49 -3.22 32.85
C TYR A 70 -3.46 -3.36 31.67
N GLN A 71 -4.16 -2.28 31.37
CA GLN A 71 -5.12 -2.28 30.26
C GLN A 71 -4.41 -2.24 28.89
N THR A 72 -3.20 -1.67 28.85
CA THR A 72 -2.38 -1.60 27.65
C THR A 72 -0.95 -2.07 27.91
N VAL A 73 -0.44 -2.95 27.06
CA VAL A 73 0.97 -3.36 27.07
C VAL A 73 1.62 -2.93 25.77
N VAL A 74 2.66 -2.10 25.88
CA VAL A 74 3.52 -1.70 24.76
C VAL A 74 4.68 -2.68 24.70
N LEU A 75 4.69 -3.54 23.69
CA LEU A 75 5.68 -4.60 23.54
C LEU A 75 6.74 -4.19 22.52
N VAL A 76 7.97 -4.03 23.00
CA VAL A 76 9.13 -3.69 22.17
C VAL A 76 9.91 -4.95 21.89
N GLY A 77 10.17 -5.23 20.63
CA GLY A 77 11.04 -6.33 20.26
C GLY A 77 11.29 -6.36 18.77
N GLU A 78 12.43 -6.90 18.37
CA GLU A 78 12.80 -6.95 16.97
C GLU A 78 11.90 -7.89 16.15
N THR A 79 11.81 -7.65 14.84
CA THR A 79 11.12 -8.58 13.94
C THR A 79 11.78 -9.96 13.99
N GLY A 80 10.98 -11.03 14.03
CA GLY A 80 11.48 -12.40 14.14
C GLY A 80 11.58 -12.94 15.58
N CYS A 81 11.34 -12.12 16.62
CA CYS A 81 11.31 -12.62 17.99
C CYS A 81 10.04 -13.41 18.36
N GLY A 82 9.04 -13.48 17.47
CA GLY A 82 7.83 -14.29 17.61
C GLY A 82 6.57 -13.55 18.08
N LYS A 83 6.56 -12.22 18.13
CA LYS A 83 5.42 -11.41 18.62
C LYS A 83 4.11 -11.76 17.91
N SER A 84 4.08 -11.62 16.59
CA SER A 84 2.89 -11.74 15.75
C SER A 84 2.35 -13.16 15.65
N THR A 85 3.19 -14.18 15.90
CA THR A 85 2.79 -15.59 15.86
C THR A 85 2.41 -16.13 17.23
N GLN A 86 3.19 -15.84 18.27
CA GLN A 86 3.02 -16.50 19.57
C GLN A 86 2.06 -15.77 20.52
N ILE A 87 2.02 -14.44 20.50
CA ILE A 87 1.16 -13.66 21.42
C ILE A 87 -0.31 -14.09 21.31
N PRO A 88 -0.92 -14.19 20.11
CA PRO A 88 -2.32 -14.61 19.99
C PRO A 88 -2.57 -16.04 20.49
N GLN A 89 -1.60 -16.93 20.32
CA GLN A 89 -1.66 -18.31 20.83
C GLN A 89 -1.61 -18.34 22.36
N TYR A 90 -0.75 -17.55 22.99
CA TYR A 90 -0.70 -17.45 24.45
C TYR A 90 -2.01 -16.93 25.04
N LEU A 91 -2.66 -15.98 24.37
CA LEU A 91 -3.97 -15.46 24.77
C LEU A 91 -5.07 -16.51 24.64
N LEU A 92 -5.06 -17.27 23.54
CA LEU A 92 -5.99 -18.38 23.35
C LEU A 92 -5.82 -19.45 24.45
N GLU A 93 -4.59 -19.89 24.68
CA GLU A 93 -4.23 -20.91 25.68
C GLU A 93 -4.56 -20.50 27.11
N SER A 94 -4.47 -19.20 27.42
CA SER A 94 -4.80 -18.65 28.76
C SER A 94 -6.27 -18.27 28.93
N GLY A 95 -7.12 -18.58 27.95
CA GLY A 95 -8.57 -18.48 28.11
C GLY A 95 -9.21 -17.13 27.74
N TRP A 96 -8.48 -16.21 27.11
CA TRP A 96 -9.03 -14.90 26.71
C TRP A 96 -10.14 -14.97 25.65
N CYS A 97 -10.39 -16.15 25.09
CA CYS A 97 -11.45 -16.41 24.11
C CYS A 97 -12.59 -17.32 24.62
N GLN A 98 -12.62 -17.62 25.93
CA GLN A 98 -13.59 -18.55 26.54
C GLN A 98 -15.03 -18.01 26.49
N ASP A 99 -15.23 -16.71 26.70
CA ASP A 99 -16.55 -16.04 26.67
C ASP A 99 -17.14 -15.85 25.25
N GLY A 100 -16.65 -16.59 24.26
CA GLY A 100 -17.00 -16.39 22.85
C GLY A 100 -16.36 -15.16 22.20
N LYS A 101 -15.54 -14.39 22.95
CA LYS A 101 -14.77 -13.24 22.43
C LYS A 101 -13.58 -13.68 21.56
N VAL A 102 -13.11 -12.75 20.74
CA VAL A 102 -12.05 -12.93 19.76
C VAL A 102 -10.81 -12.13 20.14
N VAL A 103 -9.63 -12.66 19.83
CA VAL A 103 -8.37 -11.92 19.79
C VAL A 103 -8.17 -11.39 18.37
N GLY A 104 -8.20 -10.07 18.22
CA GLY A 104 -7.98 -9.40 16.93
C GLY A 104 -6.52 -8.96 16.78
N VAL A 105 -5.86 -9.33 15.68
CA VAL A 105 -4.48 -8.91 15.38
C VAL A 105 -4.50 -8.07 14.12
N THR A 106 -4.07 -6.81 14.21
CA THR A 106 -3.96 -5.95 13.03
C THR A 106 -2.57 -5.93 12.47
N GLU A 107 -2.47 -6.10 11.15
CA GLU A 107 -1.25 -5.99 10.38
C GLU A 107 -1.38 -4.87 9.34
N PRO A 108 -0.36 -4.03 9.12
CA PRO A 108 -0.41 -2.98 8.10
C PRO A 108 -0.46 -3.57 6.67
N ARG A 109 0.09 -4.78 6.48
CA ARG A 109 0.21 -5.43 5.16
C ARG A 109 -0.74 -6.61 5.02
N ARG A 110 -1.50 -6.64 3.92
CA ARG A 110 -2.40 -7.76 3.57
C ARG A 110 -1.69 -9.12 3.53
N VAL A 111 -0.51 -9.16 2.92
CA VAL A 111 0.27 -10.40 2.79
C VAL A 111 0.68 -10.91 4.18
N ALA A 112 1.15 -10.02 5.05
CA ALA A 112 1.50 -10.37 6.43
C ALA A 112 0.32 -11.00 7.17
N ALA A 113 -0.86 -10.36 7.16
CA ALA A 113 -2.07 -10.90 7.80
C ALA A 113 -2.42 -12.32 7.33
N ILE A 114 -2.41 -12.57 6.01
CA ILE A 114 -2.74 -13.89 5.45
C ILE A 114 -1.67 -14.92 5.83
N THR A 115 -0.39 -14.58 5.69
CA THR A 115 0.71 -15.50 5.97
C THR A 115 0.81 -15.85 7.46
N LEU A 116 0.58 -14.88 8.34
CA LEU A 116 0.59 -15.09 9.79
C LEU A 116 -0.61 -15.95 10.21
N ALA A 117 -1.81 -15.68 9.69
CA ALA A 117 -2.97 -16.53 9.96
C ALA A 117 -2.74 -17.98 9.50
N THR A 118 -2.19 -18.16 8.29
CA THR A 118 -1.85 -19.49 7.76
C THR A 118 -0.84 -20.19 8.65
N ARG A 119 0.22 -19.48 9.07
CA ARG A 119 1.27 -20.03 9.93
C ARG A 119 0.74 -20.40 11.31
N VAL A 120 -0.07 -19.55 11.92
CA VAL A 120 -0.64 -19.83 13.24
C VAL A 120 -1.64 -20.97 13.17
N ALA A 121 -2.45 -21.07 12.11
CA ALA A 121 -3.32 -22.22 11.89
C ALA A 121 -2.52 -23.55 11.83
N GLU A 122 -1.35 -23.56 11.21
CA GLU A 122 -0.44 -24.71 11.22
C GLU A 122 0.12 -25.01 12.61
N GLU A 123 0.56 -23.99 13.34
CA GLU A 123 1.11 -24.15 14.69
C GLU A 123 0.07 -24.61 15.72
N THR A 124 -1.20 -24.23 15.54
CA THR A 124 -2.33 -24.69 16.35
C THR A 124 -3.00 -25.95 15.84
N GLN A 125 -2.47 -26.57 14.76
CA GLN A 125 -3.04 -27.77 14.12
C GLN A 125 -4.54 -27.61 13.77
N SER A 126 -4.94 -26.42 13.34
CA SER A 126 -6.32 -26.09 12.99
C SER A 126 -6.46 -25.73 11.52
N GLU A 127 -7.65 -25.88 10.97
CA GLU A 127 -7.95 -25.42 9.61
C GLU A 127 -8.03 -23.89 9.55
N LEU A 128 -7.40 -23.30 8.52
CA LEU A 128 -7.47 -21.86 8.28
C LEU A 128 -8.89 -21.49 7.85
N GLY A 129 -9.46 -20.48 8.51
CA GLY A 129 -10.84 -20.07 8.30
C GLY A 129 -11.85 -20.84 9.16
N GLY A 130 -11.40 -21.84 9.93
CA GLY A 130 -12.24 -22.59 10.85
C GLY A 130 -12.44 -21.93 12.22
N HIS A 131 -12.69 -22.76 13.24
CA HIS A 131 -13.04 -22.31 14.59
C HIS A 131 -11.91 -21.61 15.35
N VAL A 132 -10.64 -21.83 15.01
CA VAL A 132 -9.52 -21.31 15.82
C VAL A 132 -8.92 -20.07 15.19
N VAL A 133 -8.48 -20.13 13.93
CA VAL A 133 -7.71 -19.07 13.27
C VAL A 133 -8.33 -18.70 11.94
N GLY A 134 -8.50 -17.40 11.70
CA GLY A 134 -8.96 -16.88 10.42
C GLY A 134 -8.33 -15.53 10.10
N TYR A 135 -8.59 -15.05 8.88
CA TYR A 135 -8.18 -13.70 8.47
C TYR A 135 -9.28 -12.94 7.75
N CYS A 136 -9.21 -11.61 7.81
CA CYS A 136 -10.06 -10.71 7.05
C CYS A 136 -9.22 -9.56 6.51
N VAL A 137 -9.07 -9.51 5.18
CA VAL A 137 -8.41 -8.42 4.48
C VAL A 137 -9.36 -7.84 3.43
N ARG A 138 -9.05 -6.64 2.94
CA ARG A 138 -9.91 -6.00 1.96
C ARG A 138 -10.16 -6.89 0.73
N PHE A 139 -11.44 -7.20 0.47
CA PHE A 139 -11.92 -8.04 -0.63
C PHE A 139 -11.54 -9.53 -0.54
N ASN A 140 -11.03 -10.00 0.60
CA ASN A 140 -10.73 -11.41 0.81
C ASN A 140 -10.88 -11.76 2.29
N GLU A 141 -11.84 -12.62 2.60
CA GLU A 141 -12.22 -12.99 3.96
C GLU A 141 -12.22 -14.51 4.06
N CYS A 142 -11.59 -15.05 5.12
CA CYS A 142 -11.49 -16.48 5.38
C CYS A 142 -11.53 -16.68 6.90
N PHE A 143 -12.74 -16.65 7.45
CA PHE A 143 -13.02 -16.88 8.86
C PHE A 143 -14.50 -17.23 9.04
N GLU A 144 -14.82 -17.92 10.12
CA GLU A 144 -16.19 -18.29 10.47
C GLU A 144 -16.69 -17.36 11.60
N PRO A 145 -17.71 -16.52 11.35
CA PRO A 145 -18.23 -15.58 12.33
C PRO A 145 -18.61 -16.27 13.66
N ARG A 146 -18.28 -15.64 14.78
CA ARG A 146 -18.53 -16.13 16.17
C ARG A 146 -17.79 -17.40 16.58
N GLN A 147 -17.22 -18.16 15.64
CA GLN A 147 -16.47 -19.37 15.94
C GLN A 147 -14.98 -19.07 16.03
N THR A 148 -14.41 -18.40 15.02
CA THR A 148 -12.99 -18.03 14.96
C THR A 148 -12.53 -17.29 16.22
N LYS A 149 -11.52 -17.83 16.92
CA LYS A 149 -10.97 -17.26 18.17
C LYS A 149 -9.83 -16.26 17.98
N ILE A 150 -9.02 -16.45 16.94
CA ILE A 150 -7.91 -15.57 16.56
C ILE A 150 -8.18 -15.05 15.15
N LYS A 151 -8.30 -13.73 15.00
CA LYS A 151 -8.58 -13.09 13.71
C LYS A 151 -7.46 -12.12 13.34
N TYR A 152 -6.71 -12.47 12.29
CA TYR A 152 -5.76 -11.56 11.66
C TYR A 152 -6.49 -10.65 10.68
N MET A 153 -6.21 -9.36 10.69
CA MET A 153 -6.88 -8.43 9.80
C MET A 153 -6.00 -7.25 9.44
N THR A 154 -6.34 -6.57 8.35
CA THR A 154 -5.72 -5.26 8.11
C THR A 154 -6.37 -4.18 8.96
N GLU A 155 -5.64 -3.13 9.26
CA GLU A 155 -6.11 -1.95 9.99
C GLU A 155 -7.42 -1.38 9.42
N GLY A 156 -7.53 -1.26 8.10
CA GLY A 156 -8.75 -0.79 7.44
C GLY A 156 -9.98 -1.69 7.65
N ILE A 157 -9.80 -2.98 7.95
CA ILE A 157 -10.90 -3.88 8.32
C ILE A 157 -11.34 -3.61 9.75
N LEU A 158 -10.41 -3.48 10.69
CA LEU A 158 -10.75 -3.11 12.07
C LEU A 158 -11.49 -1.76 12.12
N MET A 159 -11.06 -0.78 11.31
CA MET A 159 -11.77 0.50 11.17
C MET A 159 -13.22 0.32 10.71
N ARG A 160 -13.48 -0.55 9.72
CA ARG A 160 -14.84 -0.83 9.27
C ARG A 160 -15.67 -1.53 10.34
N GLU A 161 -15.07 -2.45 11.09
CA GLU A 161 -15.75 -3.09 12.22
C GLU A 161 -16.06 -2.10 13.34
N MET A 162 -15.20 -1.11 13.59
CA MET A 162 -15.51 -0.01 14.49
C MET A 162 -16.68 0.87 13.99
N MET A 163 -16.88 0.99 12.67
CA MET A 163 -18.06 1.70 12.13
C MET A 163 -19.35 0.93 12.41
N ALA A 164 -19.32 -0.40 12.36
CA ALA A 164 -20.47 -1.25 12.65
C ALA A 164 -20.70 -1.43 14.17
N ASP A 165 -19.64 -1.65 14.94
CA ASP A 165 -19.63 -1.76 16.40
C ASP A 165 -18.52 -0.90 17.02
N PRO A 166 -18.82 0.36 17.38
CA PRO A 166 -17.86 1.30 17.95
C PRO A 166 -17.21 0.87 19.26
N LEU A 167 -17.77 -0.15 19.95
CA LEU A 167 -17.23 -0.66 21.21
C LEU A 167 -16.47 -1.98 21.06
N LEU A 168 -16.37 -2.53 19.85
CA LEU A 168 -15.65 -3.77 19.55
C LEU A 168 -16.03 -4.90 20.52
N ARG A 169 -17.34 -5.09 20.76
CA ARG A 169 -17.87 -6.01 21.79
C ARG A 169 -17.47 -7.46 21.54
N ALA A 170 -17.26 -7.82 20.27
CA ALA A 170 -16.76 -9.13 19.87
C ALA A 170 -15.34 -9.44 20.37
N TYR A 171 -14.55 -8.43 20.76
CA TYR A 171 -13.14 -8.58 21.09
C TYR A 171 -12.87 -8.51 22.61
N SER A 172 -11.97 -9.39 23.06
CA SER A 172 -11.36 -9.36 24.40
C SER A 172 -9.99 -8.66 24.38
N VAL A 173 -9.21 -8.90 23.33
CA VAL A 173 -7.90 -8.29 23.12
C VAL A 173 -7.75 -7.82 21.68
N ILE A 174 -7.23 -6.60 21.50
CA ILE A 174 -6.76 -6.10 20.20
C ILE A 174 -5.24 -5.95 20.25
N VAL A 175 -4.56 -6.65 19.36
CA VAL A 175 -3.12 -6.53 19.11
C VAL A 175 -2.94 -5.62 17.89
N VAL A 176 -2.33 -4.46 18.09
CA VAL A 176 -1.90 -3.57 17.00
C VAL A 176 -0.44 -3.88 16.73
N ASP A 177 -0.17 -4.63 15.66
CA ASP A 177 1.18 -5.06 15.30
C ASP A 177 1.90 -4.04 14.41
N GLU A 178 3.23 -4.10 14.39
CA GLU A 178 4.11 -3.31 13.52
C GLU A 178 3.84 -1.79 13.54
N VAL A 179 3.49 -1.22 14.71
CA VAL A 179 3.09 0.20 14.83
C VAL A 179 4.18 1.18 14.40
N HIS A 180 5.43 0.73 14.33
CA HIS A 180 6.55 1.49 13.79
C HIS A 180 6.44 1.80 12.28
N GLU A 181 5.55 1.16 11.52
CA GLU A 181 5.24 1.58 10.15
C GLU A 181 4.50 2.93 10.09
N ARG A 182 3.88 3.36 11.21
CA ARG A 182 3.23 4.68 11.39
C ARG A 182 2.29 5.06 10.24
N THR A 183 1.45 4.11 9.81
CA THR A 183 0.47 4.32 8.75
C THR A 183 -0.65 5.25 9.22
N LEU A 184 -1.35 5.85 8.26
CA LEU A 184 -2.51 6.70 8.56
C LEU A 184 -3.58 5.94 9.35
N ASN A 185 -3.85 4.68 9.00
CA ASN A 185 -4.86 3.87 9.67
C ASN A 185 -4.41 3.45 11.08
N THR A 186 -3.13 3.13 11.28
CA THR A 186 -2.58 2.82 12.61
C THR A 186 -2.88 3.96 13.58
N ASP A 187 -2.48 5.19 13.23
CA ASP A 187 -2.60 6.34 14.13
C ASP A 187 -4.08 6.68 14.44
N ILE A 188 -5.00 6.46 13.49
CA ILE A 188 -6.45 6.60 13.72
C ILE A 188 -6.96 5.54 14.70
N ILE A 189 -6.63 4.26 14.46
CA ILE A 189 -7.04 3.14 15.31
C ILE A 189 -6.53 3.33 16.73
N LEU A 190 -5.26 3.74 16.91
CA LEU A 190 -4.71 4.01 18.24
C LEU A 190 -5.51 5.10 18.97
N GLY A 191 -5.88 6.18 18.28
CA GLY A 191 -6.74 7.24 18.84
C GLY A 191 -8.16 6.77 19.19
N LEU A 192 -8.76 5.90 18.36
CA LEU A 192 -10.07 5.31 18.62
C LEU A 192 -10.01 4.33 19.79
N LEU A 193 -9.04 3.43 19.82
CA LEU A 193 -8.81 2.49 20.91
C LEU A 193 -8.61 3.23 22.24
N LYS A 194 -7.84 4.33 22.26
CA LYS A 194 -7.69 5.19 23.45
C LYS A 194 -9.02 5.73 23.97
N LYS A 195 -10.01 6.00 23.11
CA LYS A 195 -11.37 6.36 23.52
C LYS A 195 -12.17 5.14 24.00
N ILE A 196 -12.08 4.01 23.30
CA ILE A 196 -12.82 2.78 23.60
C ILE A 196 -12.41 2.23 24.97
N ILE A 197 -11.11 2.14 25.27
CA ILE A 197 -10.62 1.57 26.55
C ILE A 197 -11.09 2.36 27.79
N ARG A 198 -11.41 3.65 27.63
CA ARG A 198 -12.01 4.45 28.72
C ARG A 198 -13.45 4.03 29.03
N LYS A 199 -14.17 3.49 28.05
CA LYS A 199 -15.55 2.98 28.18
C LYS A 199 -15.57 1.48 28.47
N ARG A 200 -14.69 0.70 27.83
CA ARG A 200 -14.54 -0.75 28.03
C ARG A 200 -13.30 -1.08 28.84
N ARG A 201 -13.49 -1.19 30.15
CA ARG A 201 -12.44 -1.57 31.12
C ARG A 201 -11.97 -3.01 30.99
N ASP A 202 -12.77 -3.86 30.35
CA ASP A 202 -12.48 -5.28 30.12
C ASP A 202 -11.66 -5.50 28.83
N LEU A 203 -11.70 -4.58 27.86
CA LEU A 203 -10.88 -4.67 26.65
C LEU A 203 -9.40 -4.44 26.98
N ARG A 204 -8.52 -5.32 26.49
CA ARG A 204 -7.05 -5.19 26.59
C ARG A 204 -6.45 -4.84 25.24
N ILE A 205 -5.38 -4.04 25.26
CA ILE A 205 -4.66 -3.61 24.06
C ILE A 205 -3.19 -4.04 24.17
N ILE A 206 -2.68 -4.65 23.11
CA ILE A 206 -1.24 -4.90 22.93
C ILE A 206 -0.79 -4.07 21.75
N VAL A 207 0.24 -3.26 21.96
CA VAL A 207 0.83 -2.42 20.91
C VAL A 207 2.25 -2.91 20.69
N THR A 208 2.54 -3.51 19.55
CA THR A 208 3.90 -4.00 19.27
C THR A 208 4.69 -2.98 18.45
N SER A 209 5.98 -2.85 18.74
CA SER A 209 6.90 -2.01 17.98
C SER A 209 8.29 -2.62 17.95
N ALA A 210 9.02 -2.39 16.85
CA ALA A 210 10.44 -2.73 16.75
C ALA A 210 11.36 -1.56 17.14
N THR A 211 10.81 -0.41 17.51
CA THR A 211 11.56 0.87 17.68
C THR A 211 11.39 1.49 19.06
N VAL A 212 12.24 2.48 19.34
CA VAL A 212 12.44 3.17 20.63
C VAL A 212 11.26 4.09 21.04
N ASP A 213 10.25 4.29 20.19
CA ASP A 213 9.09 5.17 20.48
C ASP A 213 8.09 4.60 21.52
N ALA A 214 8.49 3.59 22.29
CA ALA A 214 7.65 2.89 23.26
C ALA A 214 7.16 3.81 24.40
N GLU A 215 7.98 4.74 24.85
CA GLU A 215 7.61 5.70 25.91
C GLU A 215 6.47 6.62 25.47
N LYS A 216 6.52 7.14 24.24
CA LYS A 216 5.44 7.96 23.67
C LYS A 216 4.13 7.17 23.59
N LEU A 217 4.20 5.90 23.21
CA LEU A 217 3.03 5.02 23.15
C LEU A 217 2.48 4.70 24.55
N LYS A 218 3.36 4.45 25.53
CA LYS A 218 2.98 4.26 26.93
C LYS A 218 2.25 5.49 27.47
N GLU A 219 2.86 6.68 27.32
CA GLU A 219 2.26 7.94 27.73
C GLU A 219 0.94 8.20 27.01
N PHE A 220 0.86 7.89 25.72
CA PHE A 220 -0.36 8.02 24.94
C PHE A 220 -1.50 7.17 25.49
N PHE A 221 -1.28 5.91 25.85
CA PHE A 221 -2.34 5.04 26.40
C PHE A 221 -2.56 5.20 27.90
N ASN A 222 -1.62 5.82 28.63
CA ASN A 222 -1.80 6.12 30.03
C ASN A 222 -2.90 7.17 30.21
N HIS A 223 -3.98 6.78 30.88
CA HIS A 223 -5.11 7.68 31.13
C HIS A 223 -5.30 8.02 32.60
N ASN A 224 -4.51 7.41 33.49
CA ASN A 224 -4.45 7.79 34.89
C ASN A 224 -3.49 8.98 35.04
N LYS A 225 -3.90 10.01 35.78
CA LYS A 225 -3.08 11.19 36.07
C LYS A 225 -2.72 11.21 37.55
N GLY A 226 -1.48 11.58 37.89
CA GLY A 226 -1.02 11.75 39.28
C GLY A 226 -0.50 10.47 39.91
N LYS A 227 -0.76 10.27 41.22
CA LYS A 227 -0.23 9.14 42.03
C LYS A 227 -0.95 7.79 41.78
N GLN A 228 -1.85 7.70 40.80
CA GLN A 228 -2.55 6.47 40.48
C GLN A 228 -1.64 5.51 39.68
N LYS A 229 -1.84 4.20 39.84
CA LYS A 229 -1.09 3.17 39.09
C LYS A 229 -1.27 3.41 37.59
N ASP A 230 -0.18 3.34 36.83
CA ASP A 230 -0.20 3.46 35.37
C ASP A 230 -1.19 2.46 34.75
N SER A 231 -1.93 2.89 33.73
CA SER A 231 -2.82 2.00 32.98
C SER A 231 -2.12 1.30 31.81
N ALA A 232 -0.90 1.73 31.50
CA ALA A 232 -0.07 1.23 30.40
C ALA A 232 1.36 0.92 30.87
N VAL A 233 1.95 -0.14 30.32
CA VAL A 233 3.29 -0.60 30.70
C VAL A 233 4.10 -0.99 29.47
N ILE A 234 5.43 -0.83 29.53
CA ILE A 234 6.35 -1.25 28.48
C ILE A 234 6.94 -2.60 28.85
N MET A 235 7.04 -3.49 27.87
CA MET A 235 7.73 -4.77 27.98
C MET A 235 8.70 -4.91 26.81
N SER A 236 9.99 -5.08 27.10
CA SER A 236 11.02 -5.34 26.09
C SER A 236 11.32 -6.83 25.97
N VAL A 237 11.44 -7.30 24.74
CA VAL A 237 11.86 -8.65 24.38
C VAL A 237 13.24 -8.53 23.74
N GLU A 238 14.26 -8.97 24.46
CA GLU A 238 15.63 -8.94 23.95
C GLU A 238 15.77 -9.86 22.73
N GLY A 239 16.18 -9.27 21.59
CA GLY A 239 16.56 -10.01 20.40
C GLY A 239 17.97 -10.59 20.55
N LYS A 240 18.23 -11.70 19.85
CA LYS A 240 19.59 -12.20 19.63
C LYS A 240 20.08 -11.70 18.27
N LEU A 241 20.51 -10.45 18.17
CA LEU A 241 21.28 -10.00 17.01
C LEU A 241 22.74 -10.34 17.20
N TYR A 242 23.35 -10.79 16.12
CA TYR A 242 24.80 -10.87 16.02
C TYR A 242 25.36 -9.49 15.68
N PRO A 243 26.61 -9.18 16.09
CA PRO A 243 27.24 -7.91 15.79
C PRO A 243 27.32 -7.65 14.29
N VAL A 244 27.11 -6.39 13.90
CA VAL A 244 27.13 -5.95 12.50
C VAL A 244 28.18 -4.86 12.35
N GLU A 245 29.13 -5.05 11.44
CA GLU A 245 30.12 -4.04 11.07
C GLU A 245 29.53 -3.07 10.05
N ILE A 246 29.70 -1.76 10.28
CA ILE A 246 29.13 -0.72 9.43
C ILE A 246 30.28 0.02 8.72
N PHE A 247 30.22 0.06 7.40
CA PHE A 247 31.14 0.78 6.53
C PHE A 247 30.42 1.96 5.88
N PHE A 248 31.02 3.13 5.91
CA PHE A 248 30.52 4.34 5.25
C PHE A 248 31.37 4.67 4.02
N ALA A 249 30.74 5.32 3.03
CA ALA A 249 31.46 5.90 1.91
C ALA A 249 32.37 7.03 2.41
N LYS A 250 33.58 7.13 1.87
CA LYS A 250 34.52 8.20 2.23
C LYS A 250 34.09 9.55 1.67
N GLU A 251 33.48 9.54 0.49
CA GLU A 251 33.01 10.73 -0.23
C GLU A 251 31.55 10.53 -0.67
N PRO A 252 30.78 11.62 -0.85
CA PRO A 252 29.41 11.55 -1.35
C PRO A 252 29.33 10.88 -2.72
N VAL A 253 28.38 9.95 -2.88
CA VAL A 253 28.21 9.15 -4.10
C VAL A 253 27.19 9.82 -5.04
N PRO A 254 27.56 10.20 -6.28
CA PRO A 254 26.63 10.86 -7.20
C PRO A 254 25.59 9.91 -7.81
N ASP A 255 25.97 8.67 -8.17
CA ASP A 255 25.06 7.63 -8.64
C ASP A 255 25.12 6.42 -7.69
N TYR A 256 24.16 6.39 -6.76
CA TYR A 256 24.05 5.30 -5.80
C TYR A 256 23.62 3.97 -6.43
N VAL A 257 22.99 3.96 -7.62
CA VAL A 257 22.58 2.71 -8.28
C VAL A 257 23.81 2.01 -8.84
N LEU A 258 24.65 2.73 -9.58
CA LEU A 258 25.91 2.19 -10.11
C LEU A 258 26.87 1.80 -8.98
N SER A 259 26.98 2.65 -7.96
CA SER A 259 27.81 2.36 -6.78
C SER A 259 27.34 1.10 -6.04
N ALA A 260 26.02 0.91 -5.88
CA ALA A 260 25.48 -0.32 -5.29
C ALA A 260 25.88 -1.57 -6.09
N VAL A 261 25.81 -1.52 -7.43
CA VAL A 261 26.25 -2.63 -8.30
C VAL A 261 27.73 -2.93 -8.08
N ASN A 262 28.59 -1.91 -8.06
CA ASN A 262 30.02 -2.09 -7.85
C ASN A 262 30.33 -2.71 -6.48
N VAL A 263 29.70 -2.21 -5.41
CA VAL A 263 29.87 -2.76 -4.05
C VAL A 263 29.42 -4.22 -3.98
N VAL A 264 28.31 -4.58 -4.62
CA VAL A 264 27.86 -5.99 -4.70
C VAL A 264 28.90 -6.88 -5.37
N LEU A 265 29.49 -6.44 -6.48
CA LEU A 265 30.53 -7.19 -7.19
C LEU A 265 31.81 -7.30 -6.34
N GLU A 266 32.18 -6.26 -5.60
CA GLU A 266 33.31 -6.30 -4.66
C GLU A 266 33.08 -7.29 -3.52
N ILE A 267 31.90 -7.25 -2.89
CA ILE A 267 31.51 -8.22 -1.84
C ILE A 267 31.57 -9.64 -2.41
N HIS A 268 31.02 -9.86 -3.60
CA HIS A 268 31.05 -11.17 -4.25
C HIS A 268 32.48 -11.67 -4.53
N ALA A 269 33.41 -10.77 -4.84
CA ALA A 269 34.79 -11.12 -5.15
C ALA A 269 35.67 -11.35 -3.91
N LYS A 270 35.45 -10.60 -2.82
CA LYS A 270 36.38 -10.51 -1.68
C LYS A 270 35.85 -11.13 -0.39
N GLU A 271 34.54 -11.10 -0.16
CA GLU A 271 33.93 -11.49 1.10
C GLU A 271 33.50 -12.96 1.11
N ASP A 272 33.49 -13.58 2.30
CA ASP A 272 33.07 -14.97 2.51
C ASP A 272 31.61 -15.21 2.13
N ASN A 273 31.19 -16.48 2.10
CA ASN A 273 29.81 -16.89 1.80
C ASN A 273 28.77 -16.06 2.56
N GLY A 274 27.61 -15.84 1.97
CA GLY A 274 26.54 -15.04 2.55
C GLY A 274 25.80 -14.27 1.47
N ASP A 275 24.47 -14.21 1.58
CA ASP A 275 23.64 -13.52 0.60
C ASP A 275 23.67 -12.01 0.85
N ILE A 276 23.41 -11.26 -0.22
CA ILE A 276 23.48 -9.80 -0.25
C ILE A 276 22.07 -9.23 -0.39
N LEU A 277 21.73 -8.24 0.43
CA LEU A 277 20.50 -7.45 0.31
C LEU A 277 20.85 -6.00 -0.03
N VAL A 278 20.34 -5.50 -1.16
CA VAL A 278 20.57 -4.13 -1.62
C VAL A 278 19.28 -3.34 -1.48
N PHE A 279 19.33 -2.16 -0.86
CA PHE A 279 18.20 -1.24 -0.78
C PHE A 279 18.31 -0.14 -1.85
N LEU A 280 17.30 -0.03 -2.71
CA LEU A 280 17.08 1.04 -3.70
C LEU A 280 15.67 1.63 -3.58
N THR A 281 15.35 2.69 -4.32
CA THR A 281 14.14 3.48 -4.04
C THR A 281 12.92 3.06 -4.84
N GLY A 282 13.07 2.49 -6.04
CA GLY A 282 11.95 2.20 -6.92
C GLY A 282 12.21 1.13 -7.98
N MET A 283 11.15 0.73 -8.68
CA MET A 283 11.17 -0.34 -9.69
C MET A 283 12.21 -0.11 -10.79
N ASP A 284 12.30 1.11 -11.33
CA ASP A 284 13.23 1.40 -12.43
C ASP A 284 14.70 1.28 -12.00
N GLU A 285 15.03 1.76 -10.80
CA GLU A 285 16.38 1.61 -10.22
C GLU A 285 16.72 0.15 -9.94
N VAL A 286 15.77 -0.60 -9.36
CA VAL A 286 15.93 -2.04 -9.12
C VAL A 286 16.14 -2.77 -10.44
N GLY A 287 15.35 -2.46 -11.47
CA GLY A 287 15.48 -3.05 -12.80
C GLY A 287 16.85 -2.78 -13.43
N ARG A 288 17.33 -1.53 -13.38
CA ARG A 288 18.66 -1.15 -13.87
C ARG A 288 19.78 -1.91 -13.14
N ALA A 289 19.76 -1.94 -11.81
CA ALA A 289 20.76 -2.66 -11.02
C ALA A 289 20.74 -4.17 -11.28
N VAL A 290 19.55 -4.78 -11.39
CA VAL A 290 19.41 -6.20 -11.69
C VAL A 290 19.94 -6.55 -13.09
N SER A 291 19.69 -5.71 -14.10
CA SER A 291 20.26 -5.91 -15.44
C SER A 291 21.79 -5.84 -15.38
N ALA A 292 22.34 -4.76 -14.81
CA ALA A 292 23.79 -4.57 -14.72
C ALA A 292 24.49 -5.70 -13.97
N LEU A 293 23.90 -6.21 -12.88
CA LEU A 293 24.45 -7.34 -12.14
C LEU A 293 24.39 -8.66 -12.91
N LYS A 294 23.31 -8.89 -13.69
CA LYS A 294 23.20 -10.08 -14.55
C LYS A 294 24.19 -10.04 -15.71
N ASP A 295 24.38 -8.86 -16.31
CA ASP A 295 25.35 -8.65 -17.38
C ASP A 295 26.77 -8.88 -16.84
N ALA A 296 27.11 -8.29 -15.70
CA ALA A 296 28.39 -8.52 -15.02
C ALA A 296 28.61 -9.98 -14.60
N ALA A 297 27.56 -10.69 -14.19
CA ALA A 297 27.63 -12.13 -13.87
C ALA A 297 27.86 -12.99 -15.12
N ALA A 298 27.31 -12.61 -16.27
CA ALA A 298 27.51 -13.30 -17.54
C ALA A 298 28.96 -13.11 -18.05
N ASP A 299 29.49 -11.89 -17.96
CA ASP A 299 30.86 -11.56 -18.36
C ASP A 299 31.91 -12.11 -17.37
N GLY A 300 31.56 -12.15 -16.09
CA GLY A 300 32.40 -12.53 -14.96
C GLY A 300 32.85 -14.00 -14.91
N ARG A 301 32.27 -14.89 -15.73
CA ARG A 301 32.65 -16.32 -15.82
C ARG A 301 34.14 -16.54 -16.18
N LYS A 302 34.89 -15.49 -16.54
CA LYS A 302 36.34 -15.54 -16.82
C LYS A 302 37.24 -14.87 -15.77
N SER A 303 36.72 -14.07 -14.82
CA SER A 303 37.56 -13.16 -14.01
C SER A 303 37.36 -13.19 -12.48
N PHE A 304 36.30 -13.81 -11.94
CA PHE A 304 36.12 -13.90 -10.49
C PHE A 304 36.91 -15.10 -9.91
N LYS A 305 37.71 -14.86 -8.86
CA LYS A 305 38.36 -15.93 -8.06
C LYS A 305 37.34 -16.77 -7.28
N SER A 306 36.14 -16.22 -7.06
CA SER A 306 35.00 -16.89 -6.45
C SER A 306 34.44 -17.95 -7.40
N ARG A 307 34.23 -19.18 -6.90
CA ARG A 307 33.60 -20.29 -7.66
C ARG A 307 32.07 -20.19 -7.69
N ASP A 308 31.49 -19.19 -7.06
CA ASP A 308 30.04 -19.13 -6.84
C ASP A 308 29.32 -18.36 -7.95
N GLU A 309 28.21 -18.90 -8.46
CA GLU A 309 27.35 -18.21 -9.42
C GLU A 309 26.49 -17.13 -8.73
N LEU A 310 26.32 -15.97 -9.36
CA LEU A 310 25.46 -14.89 -8.86
C LEU A 310 24.00 -15.11 -9.24
N MET A 311 23.16 -15.34 -8.24
CA MET A 311 21.69 -15.42 -8.40
C MET A 311 21.06 -14.07 -8.04
N VAL A 312 20.74 -13.26 -9.06
CA VAL A 312 20.21 -11.90 -8.87
C VAL A 312 18.68 -11.87 -8.96
N LEU A 313 18.02 -11.40 -7.90
CA LEU A 313 16.56 -11.36 -7.76
C LEU A 313 16.05 -9.94 -7.42
N PRO A 314 15.05 -9.41 -8.13
CA PRO A 314 14.40 -8.16 -7.75
C PRO A 314 13.37 -8.36 -6.63
N MET A 315 13.14 -7.33 -5.81
CA MET A 315 12.07 -7.31 -4.81
C MET A 315 11.44 -5.92 -4.64
N TYR A 316 10.30 -5.68 -5.27
CA TYR A 316 9.53 -4.44 -5.16
C TYR A 316 8.03 -4.73 -5.18
N GLY A 317 7.23 -3.74 -4.76
CA GLY A 317 5.79 -3.88 -4.57
C GLY A 317 5.07 -4.45 -5.79
N SER A 318 5.42 -3.99 -7.00
CA SER A 318 4.82 -4.38 -8.29
C SER A 318 5.00 -5.82 -8.75
N LEU A 319 5.98 -6.57 -8.21
CA LEU A 319 6.25 -7.95 -8.62
C LEU A 319 5.08 -8.91 -8.41
N SER A 320 5.09 -10.00 -9.19
CA SER A 320 4.17 -11.12 -9.01
C SER A 320 4.48 -11.85 -7.68
N ASN A 321 3.46 -12.47 -7.07
CA ASN A 321 3.68 -13.21 -5.81
C ASN A 321 4.70 -14.33 -5.99
N ASN A 322 4.69 -15.03 -7.13
CA ASN A 322 5.60 -16.14 -7.38
C ASN A 322 7.05 -15.66 -7.47
N ASP A 323 7.28 -14.51 -8.10
CA ASP A 323 8.62 -13.89 -8.17
C ASP A 323 9.07 -13.34 -6.81
N GLN A 324 8.16 -12.71 -6.05
CA GLN A 324 8.46 -12.30 -4.68
C GLN A 324 8.82 -13.50 -3.81
N LEU A 325 8.17 -14.65 -4.00
CA LEU A 325 8.47 -15.85 -3.23
C LEU A 325 9.84 -16.46 -3.55
N MET A 326 10.41 -16.19 -4.73
CA MET A 326 11.73 -16.68 -5.11
C MET A 326 12.83 -16.16 -4.18
N VAL A 327 12.69 -14.94 -3.62
CA VAL A 327 13.71 -14.36 -2.73
C VAL A 327 13.88 -15.16 -1.44
N PHE A 328 12.85 -15.89 -1.04
CA PHE A 328 12.89 -16.68 0.18
C PHE A 328 13.44 -18.09 0.02
N LYS A 329 13.58 -18.57 -1.22
CA LYS A 329 14.19 -19.88 -1.47
C LYS A 329 15.63 -19.87 -0.95
N ARG A 330 16.06 -21.01 -0.41
CA ARG A 330 17.44 -21.20 0.05
C ARG A 330 18.37 -21.10 -1.16
N THR A 331 19.50 -20.45 -0.96
CA THR A 331 20.54 -20.31 -1.98
C THR A 331 21.11 -21.69 -2.31
N PRO A 332 21.20 -22.07 -3.61
CA PRO A 332 21.85 -23.31 -4.03
C PRO A 332 23.31 -23.38 -3.59
N LYS A 333 23.89 -24.59 -3.58
CA LYS A 333 25.32 -24.75 -3.32
C LYS A 333 26.13 -24.09 -4.43
N ASN A 334 27.24 -23.45 -4.07
CA ASN A 334 28.11 -22.69 -4.97
C ASN A 334 27.39 -21.54 -5.69
N CYS A 335 26.42 -20.91 -5.03
CA CYS A 335 25.77 -19.70 -5.52
C CYS A 335 25.76 -18.66 -4.42
N ARG A 336 25.82 -17.38 -4.79
CA ARG A 336 25.51 -16.25 -3.91
C ARG A 336 24.23 -15.59 -4.38
N LYS A 337 23.22 -15.49 -3.51
CA LYS A 337 21.98 -14.78 -3.84
C LYS A 337 22.15 -13.30 -3.56
N VAL A 338 21.74 -12.48 -4.52
CA VAL A 338 21.67 -11.03 -4.40
C VAL A 338 20.22 -10.62 -4.57
N VAL A 339 19.63 -10.06 -3.52
CA VAL A 339 18.28 -9.51 -3.56
C VAL A 339 18.38 -8.00 -3.66
N VAL A 340 17.88 -7.43 -4.75
CA VAL A 340 17.80 -5.97 -4.94
C VAL A 340 16.38 -5.53 -4.65
N ALA A 341 16.20 -4.82 -3.53
CA ALA A 341 14.91 -4.56 -2.93
C ALA A 341 14.61 -3.07 -2.72
N THR A 342 13.32 -2.75 -2.66
CA THR A 342 12.83 -1.49 -2.09
C THR A 342 12.69 -1.62 -0.56
N ASN A 343 12.10 -0.62 0.10
CA ASN A 343 11.77 -0.68 1.54
C ASN A 343 10.80 -1.83 1.91
N ILE A 344 10.27 -2.59 0.94
CA ILE A 344 9.52 -3.82 1.22
C ILE A 344 10.29 -4.83 2.07
N ALA A 345 11.63 -4.88 1.94
CA ALA A 345 12.51 -5.74 2.72
C ALA A 345 13.00 -5.12 4.04
N GLU A 346 12.63 -3.85 4.31
CA GLU A 346 13.07 -3.09 5.49
C GLU A 346 12.38 -3.59 6.75
N THR A 347 11.07 -3.85 6.69
CA THR A 347 10.20 -4.31 7.80
C THR A 347 9.40 -5.56 7.41
N SER A 348 8.88 -6.27 8.43
CA SER A 348 7.88 -7.35 8.33
C SER A 348 8.24 -8.64 7.54
N ILE A 349 9.37 -8.68 6.84
CA ILE A 349 9.79 -9.83 6.02
C ILE A 349 11.22 -10.24 6.38
N THR A 350 11.49 -11.53 6.61
CA THR A 350 12.85 -12.03 6.84
C THR A 350 13.32 -12.86 5.64
N ILE A 351 14.33 -12.36 4.92
CA ILE A 351 14.97 -13.07 3.82
C ILE A 351 16.10 -13.93 4.41
N PRO A 352 16.11 -15.24 4.16
CA PRO A 352 17.13 -16.11 4.70
C PRO A 352 18.45 -15.98 3.96
N GLY A 353 19.54 -16.14 4.72
CA GLY A 353 20.91 -16.17 4.21
C GLY A 353 21.58 -14.81 4.09
N ILE A 354 20.85 -13.70 4.34
CA ILE A 354 21.41 -12.35 4.28
C ILE A 354 22.47 -12.17 5.37
N VAL A 355 23.67 -11.79 4.95
CA VAL A 355 24.83 -11.47 5.81
C VAL A 355 25.41 -10.10 5.43
N TYR A 356 25.23 -9.70 4.17
CA TYR A 356 25.70 -8.42 3.66
C TYR A 356 24.52 -7.53 3.28
N VAL A 357 24.57 -6.26 3.66
CA VAL A 357 23.57 -5.26 3.28
C VAL A 357 24.27 -4.10 2.58
N VAL A 358 23.69 -3.63 1.47
CA VAL A 358 24.09 -2.40 0.79
C VAL A 358 22.94 -1.40 0.90
N ASP A 359 23.19 -0.26 1.54
CA ASP A 359 22.17 0.77 1.83
C ASP A 359 22.46 2.05 1.06
N CYS A 360 21.59 2.42 0.11
CA CYS A 360 21.70 3.68 -0.62
C CYS A 360 21.36 4.91 0.23
N GLY A 361 20.70 4.76 1.39
CA GLY A 361 20.33 5.87 2.25
C GLY A 361 19.10 6.66 1.80
N PHE A 362 18.39 6.21 0.76
CA PHE A 362 17.18 6.85 0.26
C PHE A 362 15.96 5.93 0.34
N VAL A 363 14.78 6.54 0.30
CA VAL A 363 13.47 5.88 0.23
C VAL A 363 12.50 6.76 -0.53
N LYS A 364 11.59 6.16 -1.29
CA LYS A 364 10.52 6.88 -1.98
C LYS A 364 9.28 6.94 -1.09
N THR A 365 8.82 8.14 -0.75
CA THR A 365 7.71 8.35 0.19
C THR A 365 6.74 9.42 -0.30
N ARG A 366 5.48 9.34 0.15
CA ARG A 366 4.43 10.31 -0.21
C ARG A 366 4.48 11.53 0.72
N PHE A 367 4.39 12.71 0.12
CA PHE A 367 4.32 14.00 0.79
C PHE A 367 3.24 14.88 0.16
N LEU A 368 2.43 15.52 1.00
CA LEU A 368 1.45 16.52 0.63
C LEU A 368 2.16 17.84 0.41
N ASN A 369 2.08 18.36 -0.82
CA ASN A 369 2.48 19.73 -1.08
C ASN A 369 1.37 20.66 -0.61
N SER A 370 1.60 21.33 0.52
CA SER A 370 0.63 22.22 1.14
C SER A 370 0.21 23.44 0.29
N LYS A 371 0.98 23.81 -0.75
CA LYS A 371 0.62 24.89 -1.68
C LYS A 371 -0.39 24.42 -2.73
N THR A 372 -0.16 23.24 -3.28
CA THR A 372 -0.97 22.70 -4.39
C THR A 372 -2.12 21.83 -3.89
N GLY A 373 -1.99 21.29 -2.67
CA GLY A 373 -2.97 20.37 -2.08
C GLY A 373 -2.86 18.93 -2.60
N PHE A 374 -1.82 18.61 -3.38
CA PHE A 374 -1.63 17.26 -3.95
C PHE A 374 -0.60 16.45 -3.16
N ASP A 375 -0.89 15.16 -3.00
CA ASP A 375 0.11 14.19 -2.57
C ASP A 375 1.05 13.90 -3.75
N THR A 376 2.35 13.89 -3.47
CA THR A 376 3.39 13.66 -4.47
C THR A 376 4.38 12.64 -3.95
N LEU A 377 4.75 11.67 -4.79
CA LEU A 377 5.70 10.62 -4.43
C LEU A 377 7.13 11.11 -4.70
N THR A 378 7.89 11.37 -3.63
CA THR A 378 9.23 11.98 -3.69
C THR A 378 10.30 11.07 -3.09
N VAL A 379 11.51 11.08 -3.64
CA VAL A 379 12.67 10.40 -3.07
C VAL A 379 13.27 11.27 -1.97
N VAL A 380 13.42 10.72 -0.76
CA VAL A 380 13.96 11.42 0.41
C VAL A 380 15.01 10.56 1.12
N PRO A 381 15.94 11.15 1.88
CA PRO A 381 16.84 10.40 2.75
C PRO A 381 16.07 9.59 3.79
N VAL A 382 16.64 8.46 4.21
CA VAL A 382 16.08 7.63 5.29
C VAL A 382 16.31 8.28 6.66
N SER A 383 15.61 7.81 7.69
CA SER A 383 15.93 8.14 9.08
C SER A 383 17.02 7.22 9.65
N LYS A 384 17.63 7.62 10.76
CA LYS A 384 18.58 6.77 11.50
C LYS A 384 17.95 5.45 11.90
N ALA A 385 16.72 5.47 12.42
CA ALA A 385 15.97 4.27 12.77
C ALA A 385 15.75 3.32 11.57
N ALA A 386 15.43 3.85 10.39
CA ALA A 386 15.29 3.06 9.17
C ALA A 386 16.64 2.46 8.73
N ALA A 387 17.72 3.24 8.75
CA ALA A 387 19.06 2.77 8.43
C ALA A 387 19.56 1.69 9.41
N GLU A 388 19.20 1.78 10.69
CA GLU A 388 19.46 0.75 11.70
C GLU A 388 18.65 -0.53 11.45
N GLN A 389 17.37 -0.42 11.05
CA GLN A 389 16.57 -1.57 10.67
C GLN A 389 17.12 -2.29 9.43
N ARG A 390 17.59 -1.52 8.43
CA ARG A 390 18.30 -2.05 7.25
C ARG A 390 19.58 -2.78 7.67
N ALA A 391 20.37 -2.17 8.55
CA ALA A 391 21.59 -2.78 9.08
C ALA A 391 21.31 -4.09 9.85
N GLY A 392 20.24 -4.11 10.68
CA GLY A 392 19.78 -5.29 11.41
C GLY A 392 19.32 -6.45 10.53
N ARG A 393 19.23 -6.29 9.19
CA ARG A 393 19.02 -7.40 8.26
C ARG A 393 20.25 -8.27 8.07
N ALA A 394 21.46 -7.73 8.26
CA ALA A 394 22.72 -8.47 8.18
C ALA A 394 22.96 -9.37 9.41
N GLY A 395 22.53 -8.92 10.61
CA GLY A 395 22.89 -9.55 11.89
C GLY A 395 21.94 -10.64 12.40
N ARG A 396 21.03 -11.17 11.58
CA ARG A 396 19.97 -12.10 12.06
C ARG A 396 20.41 -13.53 12.28
N LEU A 397 21.34 -14.01 11.47
CA LEU A 397 21.78 -15.41 11.46
C LEU A 397 23.16 -15.59 12.09
N ARG A 398 24.05 -14.63 11.85
CA ARG A 398 25.45 -14.60 12.30
C ARG A 398 26.00 -13.18 12.11
N PRO A 399 27.25 -12.88 12.51
CA PRO A 399 27.85 -11.58 12.28
C PRO A 399 27.81 -11.19 10.80
N GLY A 400 27.52 -9.93 10.53
CA GLY A 400 27.31 -9.42 9.18
C GLY A 400 27.95 -8.07 8.93
N LYS A 401 27.91 -7.60 7.68
CA LYS A 401 28.51 -6.32 7.26
C LYS A 401 27.49 -5.48 6.49
N VAL A 402 27.53 -4.17 6.71
CA VAL A 402 26.65 -3.19 6.08
C VAL A 402 27.49 -2.13 5.39
N TYR A 403 27.22 -1.89 4.12
CA TYR A 403 27.89 -0.89 3.29
C TYR A 403 26.91 0.25 3.00
N ARG A 404 27.12 1.39 3.62
CA ARG A 404 26.32 2.60 3.43
C ARG A 404 26.95 3.45 2.34
N LEU A 405 26.18 3.77 1.30
CA LEU A 405 26.64 4.54 0.13
C LEU A 405 26.64 6.07 0.39
N TYR A 406 26.76 6.45 1.65
CA TYR A 406 26.78 7.82 2.14
C TYR A 406 27.82 7.94 3.27
N THR A 407 28.24 9.17 3.53
CA THR A 407 29.29 9.44 4.53
C THR A 407 28.75 9.31 5.96
N GLU A 408 29.65 9.09 6.92
CA GLU A 408 29.29 9.08 8.34
C GLU A 408 28.73 10.45 8.78
N ALA A 409 29.29 11.54 8.26
CA ALA A 409 28.78 12.89 8.51
C ALA A 409 27.35 13.08 8.00
N ASP A 410 26.99 12.49 6.85
CA ASP A 410 25.63 12.54 6.34
C ASP A 410 24.68 11.66 7.16
N PHE A 411 25.14 10.50 7.64
CA PHE A 411 24.37 9.68 8.58
C PHE A 411 24.01 10.45 9.85
N ASP A 412 24.96 11.19 10.41
CA ASP A 412 24.73 11.97 11.63
C ASP A 412 23.71 13.08 11.46
N ARG A 413 23.59 13.64 10.25
CA ARG A 413 22.60 14.65 9.87
C ARG A 413 21.20 14.08 9.63
N LEU A 414 21.06 12.76 9.46
CA LEU A 414 19.74 12.15 9.25
C LEU A 414 18.82 12.36 10.46
N PRO A 415 17.51 12.53 10.25
CA PRO A 415 16.55 12.58 11.34
C PRO A 415 16.53 11.27 12.10
N SER A 416 16.31 11.32 13.41
CA SER A 416 16.27 10.12 14.27
C SER A 416 15.17 9.12 13.84
N SER A 417 13.99 9.64 13.51
CA SER A 417 12.82 8.86 13.09
C SER A 417 12.14 9.49 11.89
N SER A 418 11.51 8.67 11.04
CA SER A 418 10.68 9.14 9.93
C SER A 418 9.37 9.75 10.47
N PRO A 419 8.87 10.87 9.91
CA PRO A 419 7.58 11.43 10.30
C PRO A 419 6.43 10.47 9.93
N ALA A 420 5.44 10.39 10.81
CA ALA A 420 4.26 9.56 10.62
C ALA A 420 3.47 9.97 9.37
N GLU A 421 2.77 9.02 8.74
CA GLU A 421 1.97 9.31 7.54
C GLU A 421 0.92 10.40 7.79
N MET A 422 0.33 10.42 9.00
CA MET A 422 -0.59 11.45 9.50
C MET A 422 -0.02 12.88 9.39
N GLN A 423 1.29 13.06 9.41
CA GLN A 423 1.91 14.39 9.35
C GLN A 423 2.33 14.82 7.95
N ARG A 424 2.37 13.87 7.00
CA ARG A 424 2.95 14.11 5.66
C ARG A 424 2.00 13.86 4.50
N CYS A 425 0.89 13.13 4.65
CA CYS A 425 -0.03 12.82 3.56
C CYS A 425 -1.37 13.58 3.68
N SER A 426 -2.18 13.55 2.62
CA SER A 426 -3.57 14.03 2.63
C SER A 426 -4.41 13.29 3.68
N LEU A 427 -5.15 14.07 4.46
CA LEU A 427 -5.99 13.57 5.55
C LEU A 427 -7.46 13.40 5.14
N SER A 428 -7.79 13.64 3.88
CA SER A 428 -9.18 13.63 3.39
C SER A 428 -9.91 12.31 3.69
N ALA A 429 -9.26 11.17 3.44
CA ALA A 429 -9.84 9.86 3.78
C ALA A 429 -9.99 9.66 5.30
N ALA A 430 -8.97 10.01 6.08
CA ALA A 430 -8.98 9.89 7.53
C ALA A 430 -10.08 10.74 8.18
N VAL A 431 -10.21 12.00 7.76
CA VAL A 431 -11.22 12.94 8.26
C VAL A 431 -12.63 12.44 7.93
N LEU A 432 -12.85 11.95 6.70
CA LEU A 432 -14.14 11.38 6.31
C LEU A 432 -14.53 10.19 7.19
N GLN A 433 -13.59 9.29 7.47
CA GLN A 433 -13.81 8.13 8.34
C GLN A 433 -14.07 8.54 9.80
N LEU A 434 -13.29 9.49 10.34
CA LEU A 434 -13.50 10.01 11.69
C LEU A 434 -14.88 10.66 11.84
N LYS A 435 -15.31 11.44 10.85
CA LYS A 435 -16.64 12.07 10.81
C LYS A 435 -17.75 11.01 10.73
N ALA A 436 -17.58 9.97 9.93
CA ALA A 436 -18.51 8.83 9.87
C ALA A 436 -18.62 8.06 11.19
N LEU A 437 -17.54 8.00 11.99
CA LEU A 437 -17.54 7.45 13.34
C LEU A 437 -18.13 8.40 14.41
N GLY A 438 -18.67 9.55 14.01
CA GLY A 438 -19.28 10.53 14.91
C GLY A 438 -18.25 11.41 15.64
N ILE A 439 -17.03 11.52 15.12
CA ILE A 439 -16.01 12.42 15.68
C ILE A 439 -16.11 13.76 14.97
N ASP A 440 -16.96 14.64 15.51
CA ASP A 440 -17.18 15.97 14.91
C ASP A 440 -15.96 16.87 15.05
N ASN A 441 -15.34 16.89 16.22
CA ASN A 441 -14.17 17.72 16.48
C ASN A 441 -12.88 16.93 16.26
N VAL A 442 -12.44 16.88 15.01
CA VAL A 442 -11.19 16.21 14.62
C VAL A 442 -9.96 16.91 15.20
N LEU A 443 -10.00 18.23 15.41
CA LEU A 443 -8.90 19.00 16.01
C LEU A 443 -8.59 18.56 17.45
N ARG A 444 -9.61 18.16 18.22
CA ARG A 444 -9.47 17.66 19.60
C ARG A 444 -9.30 16.15 19.68
N PHE A 445 -9.26 15.45 18.54
CA PHE A 445 -9.03 14.03 18.53
C PHE A 445 -7.59 13.73 18.97
N ALA A 446 -7.43 12.72 19.84
CA ALA A 446 -6.13 12.36 20.39
C ALA A 446 -5.36 11.48 19.40
N PHE A 447 -4.62 12.10 18.49
CA PHE A 447 -3.68 11.41 17.62
C PHE A 447 -2.37 11.09 18.38
N PRO A 448 -1.75 9.92 18.16
CA PRO A 448 -0.40 9.63 18.66
C PRO A 448 0.63 10.63 18.14
N SER A 449 0.48 11.08 16.89
CA SER A 449 1.21 12.21 16.35
C SER A 449 0.25 13.15 15.64
N PRO A 450 0.02 14.36 16.20
CA PRO A 450 -0.98 15.28 15.66
C PRO A 450 -0.59 15.74 14.25
N PRO A 451 -1.55 15.78 13.31
CA PRO A 451 -1.31 16.31 11.97
C PRO A 451 -1.10 17.84 12.01
N PRO A 452 -0.34 18.41 11.06
CA PRO A 452 -0.30 19.85 10.85
C PRO A 452 -1.71 20.41 10.60
N ALA A 453 -2.05 21.52 11.26
CA ALA A 453 -3.36 22.16 11.14
C ALA A 453 -3.72 22.51 9.68
N ARG A 454 -2.73 22.90 8.87
CA ARG A 454 -2.90 23.18 7.45
C ARG A 454 -3.33 21.96 6.64
N ASN A 455 -2.77 20.78 6.91
CA ASN A 455 -3.15 19.55 6.20
C ASN A 455 -4.59 19.14 6.55
N LEU A 456 -4.98 19.34 7.81
CA LEU A 456 -6.34 19.09 8.26
C LEU A 456 -7.35 20.07 7.64
N LEU A 457 -6.99 21.35 7.53
CA LEU A 457 -7.80 22.36 6.83
C LEU A 457 -8.01 21.99 5.36
N LEU A 458 -6.93 21.67 4.64
CA LEU A 458 -7.01 21.24 3.24
C LEU A 458 -7.91 20.01 3.04
N ALA A 459 -7.85 19.06 3.98
CA ALA A 459 -8.72 17.89 3.96
C ALA A 459 -10.21 18.25 4.15
N LEU A 460 -10.51 19.15 5.09
CA LEU A 460 -11.88 19.64 5.31
C LEU A 460 -12.40 20.44 4.11
N GLU A 461 -11.60 21.36 3.57
CA GLU A 461 -11.93 22.13 2.36
C GLU A 461 -12.25 21.20 1.18
N LEU A 462 -11.42 20.18 0.96
CA LEU A 462 -11.64 19.21 -0.12
C LEU A 462 -12.95 18.43 0.09
N LEU A 463 -13.21 17.95 1.30
CA LEU A 463 -14.44 17.19 1.59
C LEU A 463 -15.69 18.06 1.50
N CYS A 464 -15.63 19.33 1.90
CA CYS A 464 -16.70 20.30 1.67
C CYS A 464 -16.90 20.55 0.17
N ALA A 465 -15.81 20.72 -0.59
CA ALA A 465 -15.89 20.92 -2.04
C ALA A 465 -16.52 19.71 -2.75
N LEU A 466 -16.25 18.47 -2.30
CA LEU A 466 -16.88 17.26 -2.84
C LEU A 466 -18.36 17.11 -2.42
N GLY A 467 -18.83 17.91 -1.46
CA GLY A 467 -20.15 17.80 -0.84
C GLY A 467 -20.27 16.65 0.16
N ALA A 468 -19.15 16.07 0.60
CA ALA A 468 -19.13 15.03 1.62
C ALA A 468 -19.37 15.62 3.03
N LEU A 469 -18.98 16.88 3.23
CA LEU A 469 -19.24 17.66 4.43
C LEU A 469 -20.09 18.90 4.10
N GLY A 470 -20.92 19.34 5.04
CA GLY A 470 -21.68 20.58 4.93
C GLY A 470 -20.78 21.82 4.91
N HIS A 471 -21.14 22.82 4.11
CA HIS A 471 -20.32 24.03 3.93
C HIS A 471 -20.23 24.92 5.17
N SER A 472 -21.27 24.94 6.02
CA SER A 472 -21.35 25.84 7.18
C SER A 472 -20.90 25.19 8.49
N ASP A 473 -21.17 23.90 8.68
CA ASP A 473 -21.00 23.19 9.95
C ASP A 473 -19.95 22.06 9.88
N ALA A 474 -19.43 21.76 8.68
CA ALA A 474 -18.51 20.65 8.43
C ALA A 474 -19.01 19.31 8.98
N THR A 475 -20.34 19.11 9.05
CA THR A 475 -20.95 17.84 9.45
C THR A 475 -21.04 16.91 8.25
N LEU A 476 -21.12 15.59 8.51
CA LEU A 476 -21.21 14.60 7.46
C LEU A 476 -22.57 14.70 6.74
N THR A 477 -22.54 14.90 5.42
CA THR A 477 -23.78 15.03 4.64
C THR A 477 -24.47 13.68 4.44
N ARG A 478 -25.79 13.72 4.28
CA ARG A 478 -26.63 12.56 3.98
C ARG A 478 -27.39 12.80 2.67
N PRO A 479 -27.44 11.83 1.74
CA PRO A 479 -26.81 10.51 1.82
C PRO A 479 -25.33 10.50 1.41
N LEU A 480 -24.85 11.54 0.69
CA LEU A 480 -23.57 11.51 -0.03
C LEU A 480 -22.35 11.24 0.87
N GLY A 481 -22.12 12.05 1.91
CA GLY A 481 -20.96 11.90 2.80
C GLY A 481 -20.91 10.54 3.48
N LEU A 482 -22.06 10.05 3.95
CA LEU A 482 -22.17 8.72 4.56
C LEU A 482 -21.88 7.60 3.55
N GLN A 483 -22.43 7.67 2.34
CA GLN A 483 -22.14 6.72 1.27
C GLN A 483 -20.65 6.72 0.93
N MET A 484 -20.04 7.90 0.77
CA MET A 484 -18.61 8.03 0.46
C MET A 484 -17.71 7.38 1.51
N ALA A 485 -18.07 7.48 2.81
CA ALA A 485 -17.29 6.90 3.90
C ALA A 485 -17.31 5.35 3.92
N GLU A 486 -18.39 4.75 3.43
CA GLU A 486 -18.56 3.29 3.34
C GLU A 486 -17.79 2.68 2.16
N PHE A 487 -17.60 3.44 1.07
CA PHE A 487 -16.76 2.99 -0.03
C PHE A 487 -15.29 2.89 0.43
N PRO A 488 -14.60 1.78 0.11
CA PRO A 488 -13.19 1.64 0.44
C PRO A 488 -12.29 2.39 -0.58
N LEU A 489 -12.72 3.56 -1.03
CA LEU A 489 -12.06 4.37 -2.05
C LEU A 489 -11.54 5.68 -1.44
N SER A 490 -10.63 6.37 -2.14
CA SER A 490 -10.34 7.76 -1.73
C SER A 490 -11.57 8.63 -2.00
N PRO A 491 -11.75 9.76 -1.30
CA PRO A 491 -12.94 10.60 -1.44
C PRO A 491 -13.23 11.04 -2.89
N LEU A 492 -12.19 11.37 -3.68
CA LEU A 492 -12.32 11.73 -5.10
C LEU A 492 -12.93 10.58 -5.92
N HIS A 493 -12.39 9.37 -5.74
CA HIS A 493 -12.86 8.18 -6.42
C HIS A 493 -14.28 7.78 -6.00
N ALA A 494 -14.59 7.86 -4.69
CA ALA A 494 -15.92 7.56 -4.16
C ALA A 494 -16.97 8.52 -4.74
N LYS A 495 -16.65 9.82 -4.79
CA LYS A 495 -17.54 10.85 -5.37
C LYS A 495 -17.82 10.59 -6.84
N ALA A 496 -16.78 10.34 -7.64
CA ALA A 496 -16.95 10.05 -9.04
C ALA A 496 -17.75 8.74 -9.27
N LEU A 497 -17.56 7.72 -8.43
CA LEU A 497 -18.33 6.46 -8.48
C LEU A 497 -19.81 6.70 -8.24
N ILE A 498 -20.15 7.43 -7.18
CA ILE A 498 -21.55 7.74 -6.86
C ILE A 498 -22.17 8.60 -7.97
N ALA A 499 -21.43 9.60 -8.48
CA ALA A 499 -21.89 10.46 -9.57
C ALA A 499 -22.16 9.69 -10.86
N SER A 500 -21.43 8.61 -11.13
CA SER A 500 -21.64 7.78 -12.33
C SER A 500 -23.03 7.14 -12.43
N GLY A 501 -23.70 6.93 -11.29
CA GLY A 501 -25.09 6.45 -11.27
C GLY A 501 -26.06 7.48 -11.84
N SER A 502 -25.85 8.78 -11.57
CA SER A 502 -26.71 9.85 -12.06
C SER A 502 -26.55 10.14 -13.55
N VAL A 503 -25.34 9.96 -14.10
CA VAL A 503 -25.02 10.23 -15.51
C VAL A 503 -25.25 9.00 -16.40
N GLY A 504 -25.61 7.85 -15.81
CA GLY A 504 -25.87 6.61 -16.53
C GLY A 504 -24.60 5.97 -17.11
N GLY A 505 -23.55 5.82 -16.30
CA GLY A 505 -22.29 5.15 -16.68
C GLY A 505 -21.73 4.18 -15.63
N ALA A 506 -22.56 3.76 -14.68
CA ALA A 506 -22.17 2.93 -13.54
C ALA A 506 -21.83 1.47 -13.89
N THR A 507 -22.46 0.82 -14.90
CA THR A 507 -22.13 -0.59 -15.26
C THR A 507 -20.84 -0.72 -16.06
N ASP A 508 -20.55 0.24 -16.94
CA ASP A 508 -19.37 0.17 -17.82
C ASP A 508 -18.09 0.32 -16.97
N GLY A 509 -18.21 1.00 -15.83
CA GLY A 509 -17.48 0.64 -14.61
C GLY A 509 -16.13 1.33 -14.46
N ASN A 510 -16.13 2.66 -14.39
CA ASN A 510 -14.93 3.50 -14.28
C ASN A 510 -14.08 3.35 -12.99
N PHE A 511 -14.47 2.58 -11.97
CA PHE A 511 -13.90 2.76 -10.61
C PHE A 511 -13.11 1.60 -10.01
N GLY A 512 -13.26 0.38 -10.54
CA GLY A 512 -12.27 -0.68 -10.26
C GLY A 512 -10.90 -0.29 -10.83
N MET A 513 -10.92 0.45 -11.93
CA MET A 513 -9.77 0.89 -12.74
C MET A 513 -8.89 1.89 -12.01
N LEU A 514 -9.51 2.81 -11.27
CA LEU A 514 -8.85 3.85 -10.48
C LEU A 514 -8.12 3.33 -9.23
N GLN A 515 -8.33 2.06 -8.86
CA GLN A 515 -7.70 1.43 -7.69
C GLN A 515 -6.58 0.45 -8.03
N ALA A 516 -6.32 0.24 -9.32
CA ALA A 516 -5.22 -0.60 -9.80
C ALA A 516 -4.14 0.22 -10.55
N PRO A 517 -3.70 1.40 -10.07
CA PRO A 517 -2.96 2.36 -10.92
C PRO A 517 -1.48 2.00 -11.15
N GLU A 518 -1.07 0.73 -11.10
CA GLU A 518 0.35 0.40 -11.29
C GLU A 518 0.66 -0.83 -12.14
N ARG A 519 -0.31 -1.64 -12.59
CA ARG A 519 0.05 -3.00 -13.04
C ARG A 519 -0.73 -3.59 -14.20
N THR A 520 -1.48 -2.84 -14.99
CA THR A 520 -2.21 -3.45 -16.11
C THR A 520 -1.37 -3.63 -17.36
N CYS A 521 -0.33 -2.81 -17.60
CA CYS A 521 0.60 -3.02 -18.73
C CYS A 521 2.03 -3.23 -18.24
N GLU A 522 2.66 -4.30 -18.71
CA GLU A 522 4.12 -4.39 -18.71
C GLU A 522 4.62 -3.52 -19.85
N VAL A 523 4.94 -2.25 -19.59
CA VAL A 523 5.70 -1.46 -20.57
C VAL A 523 7.13 -1.97 -20.54
N ALA A 524 7.38 -3.05 -21.27
CA ALA A 524 8.73 -3.49 -21.54
C ALA A 524 9.41 -2.39 -22.36
N SER A 525 10.42 -1.76 -21.76
CA SER A 525 11.39 -0.87 -22.39
C SER A 525 12.15 -1.59 -23.51
N ARG A 526 11.50 -1.87 -24.65
CA ARG A 526 12.10 -2.23 -25.92
C ARG A 526 11.23 -1.65 -27.03
N GLY A 527 11.67 -0.54 -27.61
CA GLY A 527 10.96 0.34 -28.55
C GLY A 527 10.64 -0.27 -29.92
N GLY A 528 10.02 -1.44 -29.99
CA GLY A 528 9.68 -2.11 -31.26
C GLY A 528 8.30 -2.76 -31.35
N ARG A 529 7.45 -2.73 -30.32
CA ARG A 529 6.21 -3.56 -30.27
C ARG A 529 4.94 -2.86 -29.74
N VAL A 530 4.84 -1.53 -29.94
CA VAL A 530 3.71 -0.68 -29.50
C VAL A 530 2.45 -0.83 -30.39
N ARG A 531 2.59 -1.38 -31.60
CA ARG A 531 1.55 -1.38 -32.65
C ARG A 531 0.23 -2.12 -32.34
N HIS A 532 0.22 -3.11 -31.43
CA HIS A 532 -1.02 -3.83 -31.09
C HIS A 532 -1.77 -3.22 -29.89
N ALA A 533 -1.10 -2.41 -29.07
CA ALA A 533 -1.74 -1.64 -28.00
C ALA A 533 -2.43 -0.37 -28.55
N GLU A 534 -1.88 0.22 -29.63
CA GLU A 534 -2.46 1.37 -30.34
C GLU A 534 -3.92 1.17 -30.77
N GLN A 535 -4.32 -0.07 -31.11
CA GLN A 535 -5.68 -0.37 -31.59
C GLN A 535 -6.79 -0.18 -30.53
N ARG A 536 -6.43 0.00 -29.24
CA ARG A 536 -7.39 0.18 -28.13
C ARG A 536 -7.22 1.50 -27.37
N GLN A 537 -6.33 2.37 -27.84
CA GLN A 537 -6.14 3.69 -27.28
C GLN A 537 -7.39 4.54 -27.53
N ALA A 538 -7.79 5.27 -26.50
CA ALA A 538 -8.85 6.27 -26.56
C ALA A 538 -8.19 7.65 -26.65
N GLU A 539 -8.55 8.43 -27.67
CA GLU A 539 -8.06 9.82 -27.84
C GLU A 539 -8.52 10.73 -26.69
N GLU A 540 -9.56 10.31 -25.98
CA GLU A 540 -10.13 11.03 -24.84
C GLU A 540 -9.32 10.85 -23.54
N GLY A 541 -8.41 9.88 -23.46
CA GLY A 541 -7.49 9.73 -22.32
C GLY A 541 -7.20 8.30 -21.86
N ASP A 542 -6.38 8.20 -20.82
CA ASP A 542 -5.85 6.95 -20.27
C ASP A 542 -6.97 6.09 -19.65
N LEU A 543 -7.87 6.72 -18.88
CA LEU A 543 -8.96 6.00 -18.22
C LEU A 543 -9.91 5.35 -19.23
N LEU A 544 -10.20 6.00 -20.36
CA LEU A 544 -11.05 5.41 -21.40
C LEU A 544 -10.30 4.31 -22.17
N THR A 545 -8.98 4.43 -22.31
CA THR A 545 -8.14 3.37 -22.89
C THR A 545 -8.22 2.10 -22.04
N TRP A 546 -8.12 2.24 -20.72
CA TRP A 546 -8.31 1.11 -19.82
C TRP A 546 -9.71 0.50 -19.94
N LEU A 547 -10.75 1.33 -20.14
CA LEU A 547 -12.12 0.85 -20.30
C LEU A 547 -12.26 -0.05 -21.53
N ASN A 548 -11.65 0.35 -22.66
CA ASN A 548 -11.58 -0.45 -23.88
C ASN A 548 -10.88 -1.79 -23.63
N VAL A 549 -9.80 -1.80 -22.87
CA VAL A 549 -9.06 -3.02 -22.51
C VAL A 549 -9.94 -3.97 -21.70
N PHE A 550 -10.65 -3.49 -20.68
CA PHE A 550 -11.53 -4.32 -19.86
C PHE A 550 -12.76 -4.83 -20.61
N ALA A 551 -13.39 -3.96 -21.42
CA ALA A 551 -14.53 -4.35 -22.25
C ALA A 551 -14.13 -5.43 -23.27
N ALA A 552 -12.93 -5.34 -23.84
CA ALA A 552 -12.39 -6.38 -24.71
C ALA A 552 -12.07 -7.66 -23.95
N TYR A 553 -11.41 -7.57 -22.80
CA TYR A 553 -11.06 -8.73 -21.97
C TYR A 553 -12.30 -9.50 -21.49
N SER A 554 -13.38 -8.80 -21.13
CA SER A 554 -14.63 -9.42 -20.67
C SER A 554 -15.32 -10.27 -21.75
N LYS A 555 -14.98 -10.06 -23.03
CA LYS A 555 -15.49 -10.86 -24.16
C LYS A 555 -14.61 -12.09 -24.47
N VAL A 556 -13.45 -12.21 -23.83
CA VAL A 556 -12.51 -13.32 -24.06
C VAL A 556 -12.93 -14.50 -23.20
N PRO A 557 -13.06 -15.72 -23.76
CA PRO A 557 -13.30 -16.92 -22.98
C PRO A 557 -12.20 -17.14 -21.93
N GLU A 558 -12.55 -17.64 -20.73
CA GLU A 558 -11.58 -17.78 -19.63
C GLU A 558 -10.37 -18.64 -20.01
N LYS A 559 -10.55 -19.69 -20.82
CA LYS A 559 -9.46 -20.55 -21.31
C LYS A 559 -8.42 -19.81 -22.15
N GLU A 560 -8.82 -18.73 -22.82
CA GLU A 560 -7.96 -17.93 -23.71
C GLU A 560 -7.47 -16.63 -23.06
N SER A 561 -8.02 -16.26 -21.91
CA SER A 561 -7.74 -15.00 -21.20
C SER A 561 -6.25 -14.76 -20.95
N LYS A 562 -5.51 -15.78 -20.49
CA LYS A 562 -4.07 -15.70 -20.23
C LYS A 562 -3.26 -15.49 -21.53
N ALA A 563 -3.64 -16.19 -22.61
CA ALA A 563 -2.99 -16.06 -23.91
C ALA A 563 -3.27 -14.68 -24.54
N TRP A 564 -4.50 -14.18 -24.40
CA TRP A 564 -4.89 -12.84 -24.83
C TRP A 564 -4.09 -11.77 -24.09
N CYS A 565 -4.00 -11.87 -22.76
CA CYS A 565 -3.19 -10.96 -21.95
C CYS A 565 -1.72 -10.97 -22.39
N GLY A 566 -1.14 -12.15 -22.63
CA GLY A 566 0.24 -12.28 -23.13
C GLY A 566 0.45 -11.64 -24.51
N ARG A 567 -0.54 -11.74 -25.42
CA ARG A 567 -0.49 -11.12 -26.75
C ARG A 567 -0.49 -9.59 -26.70
N TYR A 568 -1.18 -9.02 -25.72
CA TYR A 568 -1.34 -7.57 -25.56
C TYR A 568 -0.46 -6.97 -24.45
N TYR A 569 0.45 -7.75 -23.85
CA TYR A 569 1.34 -7.31 -22.75
C TYR A 569 0.57 -6.77 -21.54
N ILE A 570 -0.62 -7.32 -21.31
CA ILE A 570 -1.48 -6.96 -20.21
C ILE A 570 -1.26 -7.96 -19.08
N ASN A 571 -1.15 -7.48 -17.85
CA ASN A 571 -1.04 -8.34 -16.69
C ASN A 571 -2.40 -8.99 -16.37
N HIS A 572 -2.54 -10.27 -16.72
CA HIS A 572 -3.74 -11.07 -16.47
C HIS A 572 -4.22 -11.00 -15.01
N ARG A 573 -3.29 -11.04 -14.05
CA ARG A 573 -3.64 -11.00 -12.62
C ARG A 573 -4.20 -9.65 -12.20
N ALA A 574 -3.64 -8.56 -12.73
CA ALA A 574 -4.13 -7.21 -12.43
C ALA A 574 -5.55 -7.00 -13.00
N VAL A 575 -5.81 -7.51 -14.22
CA VAL A 575 -7.13 -7.42 -14.85
C VAL A 575 -8.17 -8.23 -14.09
N ARG A 576 -7.90 -9.50 -13.77
CA ARG A 576 -8.82 -10.35 -13.01
C ARG A 576 -9.17 -9.74 -11.65
N ARG A 577 -8.17 -9.27 -10.91
CA ARG A 577 -8.37 -8.56 -9.63
C ARG A 577 -9.21 -7.30 -9.79
N THR A 578 -9.05 -6.56 -10.89
CA THR A 578 -9.84 -5.35 -11.14
C THR A 578 -11.31 -5.68 -11.40
N LEU A 579 -11.60 -6.78 -12.09
CA LEU A 579 -12.96 -7.28 -12.28
C LEU A 579 -13.61 -7.72 -10.97
N GLU A 580 -12.87 -8.39 -10.09
CA GLU A 580 -13.34 -8.73 -8.73
C GLU A 580 -13.69 -7.47 -7.93
N ILE A 581 -12.80 -6.47 -7.92
CA ILE A 581 -13.04 -5.18 -7.26
C ILE A 581 -14.27 -4.50 -7.85
N LYS A 582 -14.42 -4.52 -9.18
CA LYS A 582 -15.60 -3.98 -9.87
C LYS A 582 -16.88 -4.68 -9.37
N GLY A 583 -16.90 -6.01 -9.29
CA GLY A 583 -18.02 -6.77 -8.74
C GLY A 583 -18.40 -6.34 -7.32
N HIS A 584 -17.41 -6.19 -6.43
CA HIS A 584 -17.65 -5.72 -5.06
C HIS A 584 -18.18 -4.29 -5.00
N LEU A 585 -17.64 -3.38 -5.81
CA LEU A 585 -18.13 -2.00 -5.86
C LEU A 585 -19.56 -1.92 -6.40
N LEU A 586 -19.91 -2.74 -7.39
CA LEU A 586 -21.28 -2.83 -7.91
C LEU A 586 -22.26 -3.33 -6.85
N ASN A 587 -21.84 -4.28 -6.00
CA ASN A 587 -22.67 -4.74 -4.87
C ASN A 587 -22.91 -3.63 -3.83
N ILE A 588 -21.90 -2.80 -3.57
CA ILE A 588 -22.05 -1.63 -2.68
C ILE A 588 -22.98 -0.58 -3.31
N LEU A 589 -22.86 -0.32 -4.62
CA LEU A 589 -23.77 0.58 -5.34
C LEU A 589 -25.22 0.11 -5.24
N LYS A 590 -25.48 -1.19 -5.45
CA LYS A 590 -26.81 -1.80 -5.30
C LYS A 590 -27.34 -1.68 -3.87
N LYS A 591 -26.48 -1.89 -2.86
CA LYS A 591 -26.85 -1.73 -1.44
C LYS A 591 -27.34 -0.30 -1.13
N PHE A 592 -26.80 0.70 -1.81
CA PHE A 592 -27.19 2.11 -1.65
C PHE A 592 -28.24 2.59 -2.64
N ASP A 593 -28.85 1.69 -3.42
CA ASP A 593 -29.86 1.99 -4.44
C ASP A 593 -29.38 3.02 -5.49
N ILE A 594 -28.08 2.98 -5.82
CA ILE A 594 -27.51 3.83 -6.87
C ILE A 594 -27.68 3.11 -8.21
N ALA A 595 -28.27 3.82 -9.18
CA ALA A 595 -28.57 3.27 -10.50
C ALA A 595 -27.33 2.70 -11.19
N VAL A 596 -27.39 1.41 -11.55
CA VAL A 596 -26.31 0.73 -12.26
C VAL A 596 -26.67 0.65 -13.74
N VAL A 597 -26.34 1.70 -14.50
CA VAL A 597 -26.69 1.84 -15.93
C VAL A 597 -25.43 1.96 -16.80
N SER A 598 -25.47 1.40 -18.02
CA SER A 598 -24.40 1.49 -19.03
C SER A 598 -24.44 2.82 -19.76
N CYS A 599 -23.26 3.38 -20.08
CA CYS A 599 -23.18 4.55 -20.94
C CYS A 599 -23.33 4.19 -22.42
N GLY A 600 -23.41 2.90 -22.78
CA GLY A 600 -23.79 2.45 -24.12
C GLY A 600 -22.82 2.87 -25.23
N GLY A 601 -21.55 3.14 -24.90
CA GLY A 601 -20.59 3.68 -25.87
C GLY A 601 -20.47 5.21 -25.86
N ASP A 602 -21.06 5.91 -24.89
CA ASP A 602 -20.92 7.36 -24.72
C ASP A 602 -19.76 7.68 -23.75
N GLY A 603 -18.62 8.09 -24.33
CA GLY A 603 -17.43 8.48 -23.58
C GLY A 603 -17.63 9.76 -22.75
N ASP A 604 -18.56 10.64 -23.13
CA ASP A 604 -18.74 11.94 -22.45
C ASP A 604 -19.38 11.77 -21.09
N ARG A 605 -20.30 10.81 -20.97
CA ARG A 605 -20.89 10.44 -19.67
C ARG A 605 -19.84 9.96 -18.69
N VAL A 606 -18.89 9.16 -19.18
CA VAL A 606 -17.75 8.65 -18.40
C VAL A 606 -16.87 9.81 -17.96
N ARG A 607 -16.51 10.71 -18.88
CA ARG A 607 -15.68 11.88 -18.58
C ARG A 607 -16.34 12.84 -17.60
N LYS A 608 -17.64 13.10 -17.73
CA LYS A 608 -18.44 13.91 -16.79
C LYS A 608 -18.48 13.28 -15.39
N ALA A 609 -18.66 11.97 -15.29
CA ALA A 609 -18.62 11.26 -14.01
C ALA A 609 -17.23 11.34 -13.34
N ILE A 610 -16.15 11.20 -14.10
CA ILE A 610 -14.78 11.37 -13.60
C ILE A 610 -14.57 12.82 -13.13
N THR A 611 -14.99 13.80 -13.94
CA THR A 611 -14.94 15.22 -13.60
C THR A 611 -15.68 15.51 -12.29
N ALA A 612 -16.82 14.85 -12.03
CA ALA A 612 -17.58 15.01 -10.78
C ALA A 612 -16.82 14.68 -9.48
N GLY A 613 -15.83 13.79 -9.52
CA GLY A 613 -14.96 13.53 -8.37
C GLY A 613 -13.62 14.23 -8.45
N PHE A 614 -13.07 14.36 -9.66
CA PHE A 614 -11.71 14.86 -9.87
C PHE A 614 -11.63 16.30 -10.36
N PHE A 615 -12.73 17.06 -10.31
CA PHE A 615 -12.70 18.48 -10.61
C PHE A 615 -11.61 19.25 -9.83
N PRO A 616 -11.19 18.91 -8.57
CA PRO A 616 -10.07 19.61 -7.93
C PRO A 616 -8.70 19.38 -8.61
N ASN A 617 -8.57 18.30 -9.37
CA ASN A 617 -7.36 17.88 -10.07
C ASN A 617 -7.44 18.24 -11.56
N ALA A 618 -7.69 19.52 -11.86
CA ALA A 618 -7.74 20.01 -13.23
C ALA A 618 -6.43 20.71 -13.63
N ALA A 619 -6.08 20.58 -14.91
CA ALA A 619 -4.98 21.27 -15.54
C ALA A 619 -5.42 21.89 -16.88
N TYR A 620 -4.80 23.00 -17.26
CA TYR A 620 -5.03 23.67 -18.53
C TYR A 620 -3.74 23.84 -19.31
N LEU A 621 -3.85 23.87 -20.64
CA LEU A 621 -2.72 24.13 -21.52
C LEU A 621 -2.38 25.63 -21.49
N HIS A 622 -1.24 25.96 -20.90
CA HIS A 622 -0.74 27.33 -20.82
C HIS A 622 -0.16 27.77 -22.18
N HIS A 623 -0.11 29.08 -22.41
CA HIS A 623 0.42 29.66 -23.67
C HIS A 623 1.89 29.31 -23.93
N SER A 624 2.64 28.90 -22.90
CA SER A 624 4.02 28.41 -23.00
C SER A 624 4.12 27.00 -23.60
N GLY A 625 2.99 26.31 -23.82
CA GLY A 625 2.94 24.92 -24.27
C GLY A 625 3.11 23.89 -23.15
N SER A 626 3.24 24.31 -21.89
CA SER A 626 3.20 23.43 -20.71
C SER A 626 1.79 23.38 -20.12
N TYR A 627 1.45 22.28 -19.43
CA TYR A 627 0.21 22.21 -18.67
C TYR A 627 0.39 22.82 -17.29
N HIS A 628 -0.56 23.62 -16.83
CA HIS A 628 -0.54 24.23 -15.52
C HIS A 628 -1.73 23.76 -14.70
N SER A 629 -1.52 23.53 -13.40
CA SER A 629 -2.63 23.19 -12.50
C SER A 629 -3.50 24.40 -12.26
N VAL A 630 -4.82 24.21 -12.21
CA VAL A 630 -5.73 25.33 -11.93
C VAL A 630 -5.50 25.85 -10.50
N ARG A 631 -5.22 24.95 -9.56
CA ARG A 631 -4.88 25.29 -8.19
C ARG A 631 -3.38 25.56 -8.05
N GLY A 632 -3.01 26.83 -7.94
CA GLY A 632 -1.64 27.26 -7.63
C GLY A 632 -0.71 27.39 -8.82
N ASP A 633 -1.23 27.30 -10.05
CA ASP A 633 -0.51 27.57 -11.30
C ASP A 633 0.84 26.82 -11.43
N LEU A 634 0.86 25.58 -10.94
CA LEU A 634 2.07 24.76 -10.99
C LEU A 634 2.29 24.20 -12.41
N PRO A 635 3.49 24.34 -13.01
CA PRO A 635 3.81 23.73 -14.29
C PRO A 635 3.97 22.21 -14.15
N MET A 636 3.35 21.49 -15.08
CA MET A 636 3.27 20.03 -15.14
C MET A 636 3.34 19.55 -16.59
N ARG A 637 3.64 18.27 -16.77
CA ARG A 637 3.62 17.59 -18.06
C ARG A 637 2.77 16.33 -17.98
N VAL A 638 2.27 15.88 -19.12
CA VAL A 638 1.65 14.57 -19.24
C VAL A 638 2.75 13.51 -19.11
N ASP A 639 2.51 12.47 -18.32
CA ASP A 639 3.47 11.37 -18.16
C ASP A 639 3.76 10.67 -19.51
N PRO A 640 5.02 10.31 -19.82
CA PRO A 640 5.38 9.67 -21.09
C PRO A 640 4.66 8.33 -21.36
N SER A 641 4.13 7.67 -20.33
CA SER A 641 3.35 6.44 -20.49
C SER A 641 1.89 6.68 -20.89
N SER A 642 1.41 7.93 -20.81
CA SER A 642 0.03 8.29 -21.16
C SER A 642 -0.19 8.24 -22.67
N VAL A 643 -1.41 7.86 -23.08
CA VAL A 643 -1.83 7.93 -24.48
C VAL A 643 -1.87 9.36 -25.01
N LEU A 644 -2.02 10.35 -24.11
CA LEU A 644 -2.10 11.76 -24.47
C LEU A 644 -0.73 12.41 -24.70
N TYR A 645 0.39 11.72 -24.40
CA TYR A 645 1.73 12.28 -24.51
C TYR A 645 2.12 12.65 -25.96
N ASN A 646 1.75 11.80 -26.93
CA ASN A 646 2.09 11.97 -28.35
C ASN A 646 0.91 12.47 -29.20
N GLN A 647 -0.22 12.84 -28.58
CA GLN A 647 -1.41 13.31 -29.29
C GLN A 647 -1.46 14.84 -29.34
N SER A 648 -2.38 15.38 -30.15
CA SER A 648 -2.65 16.82 -30.14
C SER A 648 -3.09 17.25 -28.74
N PRO A 649 -2.46 18.29 -28.15
CA PRO A 649 -2.73 18.65 -26.77
C PRO A 649 -4.16 19.18 -26.63
N HIS A 650 -4.90 18.61 -25.68
CA HIS A 650 -6.22 19.09 -25.29
C HIS A 650 -6.08 20.34 -24.41
N LYS A 651 -7.03 21.27 -24.51
CA LYS A 651 -6.96 22.54 -23.74
C LYS A 651 -7.07 22.32 -22.24
N TRP A 652 -7.87 21.33 -21.82
CA TRP A 652 -8.17 21.05 -20.42
C TRP A 652 -8.09 19.55 -20.16
N LEU A 653 -7.44 19.19 -19.05
CA LEU A 653 -7.27 17.82 -18.59
C LEU A 653 -7.68 17.70 -17.12
N VAL A 654 -8.13 16.52 -16.74
CA VAL A 654 -8.23 16.08 -15.35
C VAL A 654 -7.28 14.90 -15.15
N PHE A 655 -6.61 14.82 -14.01
CA PHE A 655 -5.63 13.78 -13.71
C PHE A 655 -5.89 13.12 -12.34
N CYS A 656 -5.47 11.86 -12.20
CA CYS A 656 -5.72 11.11 -10.97
C CYS A 656 -4.54 11.16 -9.98
N GLU A 657 -3.30 11.15 -10.48
CA GLU A 657 -2.09 11.14 -9.66
C GLU A 657 -1.05 12.12 -10.20
N LEU A 658 -0.22 12.66 -9.29
CA LEU A 658 0.89 13.54 -9.59
C LEU A 658 2.19 12.91 -9.09
N VAL A 659 3.16 12.72 -9.99
CA VAL A 659 4.46 12.11 -9.69
C VAL A 659 5.55 13.14 -9.91
N HIS A 660 6.47 13.25 -8.96
CA HIS A 660 7.65 14.11 -9.07
C HIS A 660 8.90 13.27 -9.29
N THR A 661 9.55 13.48 -10.43
CA THR A 661 10.88 12.95 -10.73
C THR A 661 11.84 14.13 -10.91
N ASP A 662 12.24 14.41 -12.13
CA ASP A 662 12.90 15.64 -12.60
C ASP A 662 11.89 16.80 -12.79
N GLN A 663 10.68 16.45 -13.20
CA GLN A 663 9.56 17.37 -13.40
C GLN A 663 8.29 16.76 -12.79
N MET A 664 7.22 17.58 -12.72
CA MET A 664 5.91 17.11 -12.29
C MET A 664 5.15 16.48 -13.45
N TYR A 665 4.85 15.19 -13.33
CA TYR A 665 4.11 14.43 -14.33
C TYR A 665 2.71 14.07 -13.83
N MET A 666 1.71 14.36 -14.67
CA MET A 666 0.32 13.96 -14.47
C MET A 666 0.10 12.54 -15.02
N LYS A 667 -0.49 11.68 -14.19
CA LYS A 667 -0.86 10.30 -14.56
C LYS A 667 -2.37 10.10 -14.60
N ASP A 668 -2.78 9.14 -15.43
CA ASP A 668 -4.16 8.77 -15.69
C ASP A 668 -5.00 9.99 -16.11
N CYS A 669 -4.58 10.61 -17.21
CA CYS A 669 -5.16 11.86 -17.70
C CYS A 669 -6.41 11.61 -18.54
N VAL A 670 -7.40 12.51 -18.43
CA VAL A 670 -8.62 12.51 -19.23
C VAL A 670 -8.88 13.93 -19.76
N ALA A 671 -9.18 14.03 -21.05
CA ALA A 671 -9.52 15.28 -21.71
C ALA A 671 -10.94 15.72 -21.33
N VAL A 672 -11.09 16.95 -20.85
CA VAL A 672 -12.37 17.50 -20.40
C VAL A 672 -12.67 18.84 -21.06
N GLU A 673 -13.93 19.27 -21.00
CA GLU A 673 -14.34 20.60 -21.43
C GLU A 673 -14.41 21.56 -20.23
N GLN A 674 -14.04 22.82 -20.45
CA GLN A 674 -14.08 23.85 -19.41
C GLN A 674 -15.48 24.01 -18.81
N GLU A 675 -16.52 23.92 -19.63
CA GLU A 675 -17.93 24.02 -19.22
C GLU A 675 -18.30 22.93 -18.21
N TRP A 676 -17.70 21.74 -18.31
CA TRP A 676 -17.99 20.63 -17.38
C TRP A 676 -17.44 20.93 -15.99
N LEU A 677 -16.30 21.59 -15.87
CA LEU A 677 -15.75 22.01 -14.58
C LEU A 677 -16.67 23.05 -13.90
N LEU A 678 -17.16 24.03 -14.68
CA LEU A 678 -18.06 25.08 -14.19
C LEU A 678 -19.44 24.54 -13.80
N THR A 679 -20.00 23.62 -14.58
CA THR A 679 -21.32 23.04 -14.28
C THR A 679 -21.26 22.02 -13.13
N THR A 680 -20.17 21.27 -13.02
CA THR A 680 -20.01 20.24 -11.99
C THR A 680 -19.69 20.82 -10.62
N ALA A 681 -18.85 21.85 -10.56
CA ALA A 681 -18.41 22.47 -9.32
C ALA A 681 -18.45 24.01 -9.40
N PRO A 682 -19.66 24.61 -9.52
CA PRO A 682 -19.82 26.07 -9.66
C PRO A 682 -19.38 26.84 -8.40
N HIS A 683 -19.33 26.18 -7.24
CA HIS A 683 -18.82 26.72 -5.98
C HIS A 683 -17.28 26.71 -5.89
N PHE A 684 -16.61 25.97 -6.77
CA PHE A 684 -15.16 25.82 -6.78
C PHE A 684 -14.52 26.59 -7.95
N TYR A 685 -15.20 26.62 -9.10
CA TYR A 685 -14.75 27.30 -10.30
C TYR A 685 -15.60 28.52 -10.62
N HIS A 686 -14.94 29.67 -10.76
CA HIS A 686 -15.52 30.90 -11.25
C HIS A 686 -14.67 31.45 -12.40
N VAL A 687 -15.32 32.02 -13.42
CA VAL A 687 -14.64 32.69 -14.52
C VAL A 687 -14.52 34.16 -14.15
N ASP A 688 -13.32 34.61 -13.82
CA ASP A 688 -13.02 36.03 -13.73
C ASP A 688 -12.95 36.59 -15.15
N TYR A 689 -14.04 37.19 -15.61
CA TYR A 689 -14.01 38.08 -16.77
C TYR A 689 -13.25 39.34 -16.35
N LYS A 690 -11.92 39.32 -16.45
CA LYS A 690 -11.18 40.59 -16.53
C LYS A 690 -11.70 41.31 -17.76
N MET A 691 -12.52 42.34 -17.54
CA MET A 691 -12.85 43.30 -18.59
C MET A 691 -11.53 43.85 -19.11
N ASN A 692 -11.20 43.52 -20.35
CA ASN A 692 -10.11 44.16 -21.09
C ASN A 692 -10.46 45.62 -21.33
#